data_AF-W9XYG4-F1
#
_entry.id   AF-W9XYG4-F1
#
_cell.length_a   1.000
_cell.length_b   1.000
_cell.length_c   1.000
_cell.angle_alpha   90.00
_cell.angle_beta   90.00
_cell.angle_gamma   90.00
#
_symmetry.space_group_name_H-M   'P 1'
#
loop_
_entity.id
_entity.type
_entity.pdbx_description
1 polymer ?
#
loop_
_entity_poly.entity_id
_entity_poly.type
_entity_poly.pdbx_seq_one_letter_code
_entity_poly.pdbx_strand_id
1 'polypeptide(L)'
;MYHAYGTYQPKKPAWKVDKRPRWPRRGSRPVLILLAALIAATVLLAWNCESVDHRRSQTYKTSLQRSEGGKVPPDQTPSSLEVVLEEKPSGGDTPSLGDSLWLHNHMASIKENHVEHGRGRDSQQGPVRHDEEEEEEASAPLEQDEAPSRNSKKHPVVSDPIKDEVTKDKVPVAAAAQDPLEGEVETAPAPPREPPVEELVEDESNESEQHLSLEQQAESLPEFVWVPFHEAVKNEVLQGWEDEWVSSGTFDEQKWGKLEEPRVDFAYLWVNGSEEDFQRTIRVWEERSVLNDPDGKWISSHGVNRYRDWDELRYSFRSIEKNAGNFTNTVKVLVNSIYQDGVPVRKQTPSWLAVADPEVARFVQVVPQEDMFEADKAVCLPTFNSLTIENQIFNTQSDVDQFVALSDDMLLTREHSAADVYSPLFGSVLSFKTNGYSTTSPPTEVDARRFGEKPYLIYTSWLLNRRFGTRKRKGQSHFGHSLSRSIMREAIEAFPRPEIQSACKRFRGEPGFQLYSWYATYHYLIERHREVLLWSYIMLRSDVDRNGVLSWSERQTILGDLAAGAQNARRVSFRRKIFYHVPFMLEKAGLRAPQVNTNSLWTSLDGPLAIRDADCAEFDLDECLAPGFGIGPDTSESIGSSSRNPAFSSAAVFDRLARQIPRCGDCLVKRLLQQTSSGLGPLLPHAETESQRQDRELVVKAVMRYKYVVVDPSDTLFVMVTDADQIDSTLYRPFVHNHKQLPGQLCLNDDVATTDEHELRDVQTAMRELLQALFPEKSRAELPL
;
A
#
# COMPACT_ATOMS: atom_id res chain seq x y z
N MET A 1 -19.07 -6.54 31.75
CA MET A 1 -20.15 -7.54 31.63
C MET A 1 -20.05 -8.15 30.23
N TYR A 2 -19.16 -9.12 30.00
CA TYR A 2 -18.65 -9.44 28.65
C TYR A 2 -18.83 -10.90 28.18
N HIS A 3 -19.73 -11.68 28.80
CA HIS A 3 -20.10 -13.02 28.32
C HIS A 3 -21.45 -13.01 27.58
N ALA A 4 -21.48 -12.51 26.34
CA ALA A 4 -22.70 -12.52 25.51
C ALA A 4 -22.47 -12.46 23.97
N TYR A 5 -21.34 -12.94 23.45
CA TYR A 5 -21.14 -13.09 21.99
C TYR A 5 -21.24 -14.57 21.58
N GLY A 6 -22.49 -15.05 21.49
CA GLY A 6 -22.79 -16.37 20.92
C GLY A 6 -22.66 -16.38 19.39
N THR A 7 -22.30 -17.53 18.83
CA THR A 7 -22.10 -17.75 17.38
C THR A 7 -23.39 -17.52 16.59
N TYR A 8 -23.53 -16.35 15.96
CA TYR A 8 -24.66 -16.04 15.07
C TYR A 8 -24.42 -16.59 13.67
N GLN A 9 -24.93 -17.80 13.39
CA GLN A 9 -25.01 -18.29 12.01
C GLN A 9 -26.08 -17.52 11.22
N PRO A 10 -25.74 -16.89 10.08
CA PRO A 10 -26.72 -16.16 9.27
C PRO A 10 -27.64 -17.15 8.52
N LYS A 11 -28.92 -17.20 8.91
CA LYS A 11 -29.95 -17.89 8.12
C LYS A 11 -30.11 -17.22 6.75
N LYS A 12 -30.10 -18.03 5.68
CA LYS A 12 -30.23 -17.56 4.28
C LYS A 12 -31.49 -16.68 4.11
N PRO A 13 -31.38 -15.45 3.55
CA PRO A 13 -32.55 -14.60 3.31
C PRO A 13 -33.42 -15.14 2.17
N ALA A 14 -34.71 -15.29 2.42
CA ALA A 14 -35.68 -15.76 1.43
C ALA A 14 -36.19 -14.60 0.56
N TRP A 15 -35.57 -14.40 -0.60
CA TRP A 15 -35.98 -13.36 -1.55
C TRP A 15 -37.29 -13.73 -2.28
N LYS A 16 -38.36 -12.96 -2.04
CA LYS A 16 -39.53 -12.97 -2.93
C LYS A 16 -39.22 -12.17 -4.19
N VAL A 17 -39.56 -12.73 -5.36
CA VAL A 17 -39.37 -12.07 -6.65
C VAL A 17 -40.55 -11.15 -6.95
N ASP A 18 -40.44 -9.88 -6.54
CA ASP A 18 -41.41 -8.86 -6.93
C ASP A 18 -41.23 -8.41 -8.39
N LYS A 19 -42.36 -8.19 -9.07
CA LYS A 19 -42.40 -7.93 -10.52
C LYS A 19 -42.12 -6.45 -10.80
N ARG A 20 -41.10 -6.19 -11.63
CA ARG A 20 -40.70 -4.82 -12.02
C ARG A 20 -41.89 -4.02 -12.60
N PRO A 21 -42.11 -2.75 -12.19
CA PRO A 21 -43.12 -1.90 -12.80
C PRO A 21 -42.74 -1.51 -14.24
N ARG A 22 -43.74 -1.44 -15.13
CA ARG A 22 -43.56 -0.99 -16.53
C ARG A 22 -43.76 0.52 -16.64
N TRP A 23 -42.72 1.25 -17.04
CA TRP A 23 -42.82 2.65 -17.44
C TRP A 23 -43.06 2.79 -18.96
N PRO A 24 -43.93 3.71 -19.41
CA PRO A 24 -44.27 3.86 -20.83
C PRO A 24 -43.19 4.62 -21.63
N ARG A 25 -42.87 4.13 -22.83
CA ARG A 25 -41.93 4.81 -23.75
C ARG A 25 -42.57 6.09 -24.35
N ARG A 26 -41.93 7.25 -24.18
CA ARG A 26 -42.05 8.40 -25.09
C ARG A 26 -40.87 8.41 -26.07
N GLY A 27 -41.11 8.89 -27.30
CA GLY A 27 -40.26 8.56 -28.45
C GLY A 27 -39.06 9.50 -28.69
N SER A 28 -37.90 8.91 -28.92
CA SER A 28 -36.66 9.61 -29.32
C SER A 28 -36.72 10.05 -30.79
N ARG A 29 -37.10 11.30 -31.06
CA ARG A 29 -36.99 11.95 -32.39
C ARG A 29 -36.11 13.21 -32.49
N PRO A 30 -35.78 14.00 -31.44
CA PRO A 30 -34.89 15.15 -31.63
C PRO A 30 -33.40 14.78 -31.71
N VAL A 31 -32.98 13.72 -31.00
CA VAL A 31 -31.55 13.34 -30.85
C VAL A 31 -30.90 12.96 -32.19
N LEU A 32 -31.62 12.24 -33.05
CA LEU A 32 -31.12 11.82 -34.37
C LEU A 32 -30.89 12.99 -35.34
N ILE A 33 -31.60 14.11 -35.17
CA ILE A 33 -31.44 15.31 -36.00
C ILE A 33 -30.18 16.08 -35.55
N LEU A 34 -29.95 16.18 -34.23
CA LEU A 34 -28.72 16.76 -33.65
C LEU A 34 -27.47 15.97 -34.07
N LEU A 35 -27.52 14.64 -34.03
CA LEU A 35 -26.37 13.81 -34.46
C LEU A 35 -26.03 14.00 -35.94
N ALA A 36 -27.06 14.07 -36.82
CA ALA A 36 -26.86 14.32 -38.24
C ALA A 36 -26.30 15.72 -38.53
N ALA A 37 -26.72 16.74 -37.77
CA ALA A 37 -26.20 18.10 -37.91
C ALA A 37 -24.72 18.21 -37.49
N LEU A 38 -24.32 17.54 -36.40
CA LEU A 38 -22.92 17.48 -35.95
C LEU A 38 -22.01 16.80 -36.97
N ILE A 39 -22.44 15.66 -37.53
CA ILE A 39 -21.68 14.94 -38.58
C ILE A 39 -21.55 15.78 -39.86
N ALA A 40 -22.58 16.54 -40.24
CA ALA A 40 -22.50 17.45 -41.38
C ALA A 40 -21.52 18.62 -41.13
N ALA A 41 -21.44 19.13 -39.90
CA ALA A 41 -20.54 20.20 -39.52
C ALA A 41 -19.06 19.76 -39.53
N THR A 42 -18.74 18.57 -39.02
CA THR A 42 -17.35 18.06 -39.03
C THR A 42 -16.85 17.77 -40.45
N VAL A 43 -17.70 17.26 -41.34
CA VAL A 43 -17.36 17.08 -42.77
C VAL A 43 -17.10 18.41 -43.47
N LEU A 44 -17.91 19.45 -43.18
CA LEU A 44 -17.69 20.80 -43.74
C LEU A 44 -16.41 21.48 -43.22
N LEU A 45 -16.02 21.23 -41.97
CA LEU A 45 -14.77 21.74 -41.41
C LEU A 45 -13.55 21.02 -42.00
N ALA A 46 -13.62 19.69 -42.16
CA ALA A 46 -12.56 18.90 -42.75
C ALA A 46 -12.25 19.32 -44.21
N TRP A 47 -13.27 19.67 -45.00
CA TRP A 47 -13.09 20.05 -46.41
C TRP A 47 -12.55 21.48 -46.62
N ASN A 48 -12.56 22.34 -45.60
CA ASN A 48 -12.08 23.72 -45.70
C ASN A 48 -10.64 23.93 -45.21
N CYS A 49 -9.93 22.86 -44.79
CA CYS A 49 -8.58 22.95 -44.23
C CYS A 49 -7.44 22.66 -45.24
N GLU A 50 -7.74 22.28 -46.49
CA GLU A 50 -6.73 22.08 -47.55
C GLU A 50 -6.34 23.38 -48.28
N SER A 51 -5.92 24.42 -47.55
CA SER A 51 -5.10 25.49 -48.13
C SER A 51 -4.25 26.24 -47.10
N VAL A 52 -3.11 26.78 -47.58
CA VAL A 52 -2.09 27.59 -46.88
C VAL A 52 -0.93 26.82 -46.20
N ASP A 53 0.30 27.25 -46.52
CA ASP A 53 1.60 27.04 -45.86
C ASP A 53 2.21 25.65 -45.63
N HIS A 54 2.15 24.79 -46.65
CA HIS A 54 3.16 23.72 -46.81
C HIS A 54 4.52 24.27 -47.31
N ARG A 55 5.23 25.07 -46.50
CA ARG A 55 6.49 25.72 -46.94
C ARG A 55 7.60 25.96 -45.91
N ARG A 56 7.73 25.13 -44.85
CA ARG A 56 8.85 25.27 -43.88
C ARG A 56 9.38 23.99 -43.22
N SER A 57 9.53 22.88 -43.95
CA SER A 57 10.25 21.68 -43.45
C SER A 57 10.88 20.80 -44.55
N GLN A 58 11.90 21.31 -45.26
CA GLN A 58 12.77 20.50 -46.14
C GLN A 58 14.21 21.06 -46.18
N THR A 59 14.90 21.09 -45.04
CA THR A 59 16.31 21.54 -44.98
C THR A 59 17.17 20.79 -43.96
N TYR A 60 16.72 19.63 -43.45
CA TYR A 60 17.43 18.87 -42.39
C TYR A 60 17.45 17.34 -42.56
N LYS A 61 17.15 16.82 -43.77
CA LYS A 61 17.29 15.38 -44.10
C LYS A 61 18.07 15.17 -45.41
N THR A 62 19.20 15.87 -45.54
CA THR A 62 20.07 15.79 -46.73
C THR A 62 21.57 15.97 -46.40
N SER A 63 22.01 15.46 -45.24
CA SER A 63 23.41 15.54 -44.77
C SER A 63 23.98 14.26 -44.15
N LEU A 64 23.19 13.18 -44.00
CA LEU A 64 23.55 11.96 -43.27
C LEU A 64 23.27 10.68 -44.08
N GLN A 65 23.79 10.61 -45.31
CA GLN A 65 23.81 9.37 -46.10
C GLN A 65 24.92 9.37 -47.17
N ARG A 66 26.17 9.75 -46.81
CA ARG A 66 27.27 9.77 -47.78
C ARG A 66 28.72 9.69 -47.23
N SER A 67 29.04 8.75 -46.34
CA SER A 67 30.44 8.36 -46.09
C SER A 67 30.63 7.04 -45.34
N GLU A 68 30.65 5.91 -46.06
CA GLU A 68 31.32 4.68 -45.60
C GLU A 68 32.04 3.99 -46.78
N GLY A 69 33.19 3.35 -46.50
CA GLY A 69 33.98 2.53 -47.43
C GLY A 69 34.84 3.29 -48.47
N GLY A 70 36.18 3.27 -48.34
CA GLY A 70 37.06 4.07 -49.24
C GLY A 70 38.53 3.67 -49.49
N LYS A 71 39.22 2.97 -48.58
CA LYS A 71 40.66 2.54 -48.71
C LYS A 71 41.72 3.67 -48.74
N VAL A 72 43.00 3.24 -48.77
CA VAL A 72 44.27 3.80 -48.23
C VAL A 72 45.44 3.13 -49.02
N PRO A 73 46.74 3.57 -49.10
CA PRO A 73 47.52 4.79 -48.73
C PRO A 73 48.22 5.42 -50.01
N PRO A 74 49.46 6.00 -50.06
CA PRO A 74 50.41 6.52 -49.04
C PRO A 74 51.14 7.88 -49.31
N ASP A 75 51.87 8.31 -48.28
CA ASP A 75 53.28 8.81 -48.29
C ASP A 75 53.60 10.32 -48.01
N GLN A 76 54.83 10.52 -47.50
CA GLN A 76 55.61 11.74 -47.25
C GLN A 76 55.49 12.49 -45.89
N THR A 77 56.65 12.98 -45.43
CA THR A 77 57.02 13.53 -44.09
C THR A 77 57.95 14.76 -44.29
N PRO A 78 58.65 15.40 -43.30
CA PRO A 78 58.50 15.59 -41.83
C PRO A 78 58.67 17.11 -41.41
N SER A 79 59.12 17.37 -40.15
CA SER A 79 59.66 18.64 -39.57
C SER A 79 58.62 19.66 -39.04
N SER A 80 58.81 20.38 -37.91
CA SER A 80 59.96 20.67 -37.01
C SER A 80 59.46 20.77 -35.53
N LEU A 81 60.16 20.42 -34.44
CA LEU A 81 61.26 21.15 -33.73
C LEU A 81 60.90 22.62 -33.40
N GLU A 82 60.99 23.19 -32.18
CA GLU A 82 61.69 22.90 -30.90
C GLU A 82 60.80 23.30 -29.66
N VAL A 83 60.85 22.71 -28.44
CA VAL A 83 61.84 22.78 -27.30
C VAL A 83 61.86 24.19 -26.65
N VAL A 84 61.82 24.45 -25.32
CA VAL A 84 62.42 23.82 -24.11
C VAL A 84 61.66 24.16 -22.77
N LEU A 85 61.68 23.26 -21.77
CA LEU A 85 61.87 23.34 -20.27
C LEU A 85 61.47 24.62 -19.42
N GLU A 86 61.32 24.67 -18.07
CA GLU A 86 61.54 23.70 -16.97
C GLU A 86 60.78 24.00 -15.62
N GLU A 87 60.60 22.96 -14.79
CA GLU A 87 60.51 22.78 -13.31
C GLU A 87 60.12 23.86 -12.23
N LYS A 88 59.10 23.50 -11.38
CA LYS A 88 59.11 23.14 -9.91
C LYS A 88 59.75 24.08 -8.81
N PRO A 89 59.62 23.80 -7.48
CA PRO A 89 58.46 23.37 -6.64
C PRO A 89 58.46 24.03 -5.20
N SER A 90 57.73 23.43 -4.23
CA SER A 90 57.72 23.67 -2.74
C SER A 90 57.10 25.00 -2.26
N GLY A 91 56.54 25.16 -1.05
CA GLY A 91 56.27 24.34 0.17
C GLY A 91 55.65 25.34 1.21
N GLY A 92 55.00 25.05 2.34
CA GLY A 92 54.75 23.89 3.21
C GLY A 92 54.15 24.42 4.55
N ASP A 93 53.61 23.53 5.38
CA ASP A 93 53.27 23.67 6.82
C ASP A 93 52.29 24.75 7.39
N THR A 94 51.73 24.43 8.57
CA THR A 94 50.77 25.20 9.40
C THR A 94 51.47 25.66 10.72
N PRO A 95 50.94 26.59 11.59
CA PRO A 95 49.87 26.22 12.56
C PRO A 95 49.03 27.34 13.29
N SER A 96 47.84 26.95 13.81
CA SER A 96 47.26 27.30 15.13
C SER A 96 46.86 28.74 15.60
N LEU A 97 45.93 28.77 16.59
CA LEU A 97 45.52 29.87 17.51
C LEU A 97 44.72 31.06 16.89
N GLY A 98 43.78 31.72 17.60
CA GLY A 98 43.21 31.46 18.94
C GLY A 98 42.20 32.55 19.41
N ASP A 99 41.30 32.17 20.33
CA ASP A 99 40.54 32.97 21.33
C ASP A 99 39.80 34.30 21.02
N SER A 100 38.49 34.16 20.79
CA SER A 100 37.42 34.65 21.71
C SER A 100 36.88 36.11 21.75
N LEU A 101 35.57 36.15 22.08
CA LEU A 101 34.86 37.02 23.04
C LEU A 101 34.24 38.40 22.68
N TRP A 102 33.11 38.61 23.37
CA TRP A 102 32.30 39.81 23.65
C TRP A 102 31.21 40.31 22.68
N LEU A 103 30.01 40.45 23.26
CA LEU A 103 28.77 41.00 22.71
C LEU A 103 28.85 42.52 22.51
N HIS A 104 27.89 43.08 21.77
CA HIS A 104 27.12 44.24 22.27
C HIS A 104 25.66 44.24 21.78
N ASN A 105 24.75 44.78 22.59
CA ASN A 105 23.34 45.00 22.24
C ASN A 105 23.16 46.24 21.36
N HIS A 106 22.08 46.30 20.58
CA HIS A 106 21.13 47.41 20.71
C HIS A 106 19.74 47.11 20.11
N MET A 107 18.68 47.46 20.87
CA MET A 107 17.31 47.63 20.37
C MET A 107 17.02 49.13 20.21
N ALA A 108 16.10 49.48 19.30
CA ALA A 108 15.01 50.45 19.54
C ALA A 108 14.01 50.51 18.36
N SER A 109 12.74 50.81 18.66
CA SER A 109 11.63 51.08 17.73
C SER A 109 11.40 52.60 17.58
N ILE A 110 10.60 53.08 16.61
CA ILE A 110 9.47 54.02 16.81
C ILE A 110 8.72 54.45 15.51
N LYS A 111 7.41 54.13 15.48
CA LYS A 111 6.18 54.84 14.99
C LYS A 111 6.09 55.73 13.72
N GLU A 112 5.04 55.44 12.93
CA GLU A 112 3.88 56.28 12.48
C GLU A 112 4.07 57.70 11.87
N ASN A 113 3.44 57.98 10.71
CA ASN A 113 2.20 58.80 10.66
C ASN A 113 1.42 58.83 9.31
N HIS A 114 0.22 59.44 9.36
CA HIS A 114 -0.82 59.54 8.30
C HIS A 114 -0.56 60.57 7.17
N VAL A 115 -1.38 60.51 6.10
CA VAL A 115 -2.23 61.62 5.60
C VAL A 115 -3.34 61.10 4.66
N GLU A 116 -4.51 61.76 4.64
CA GLU A 116 -5.66 61.50 3.72
C GLU A 116 -5.70 62.55 2.55
N HIS A 117 -6.64 62.69 1.61
CA HIS A 117 -8.09 62.39 1.53
C HIS A 117 -8.58 62.65 0.07
N GLY A 118 -9.66 62.02 -0.43
CA GLY A 118 -10.19 62.31 -1.79
C GLY A 118 -11.50 61.60 -2.17
N ARG A 119 -12.42 62.29 -2.90
CA ARG A 119 -13.77 61.83 -3.31
C ARG A 119 -13.81 61.59 -4.85
N GLY A 120 -14.67 60.77 -5.46
CA GLY A 120 -15.73 59.84 -5.00
C GLY A 120 -16.81 59.63 -6.09
N ARG A 121 -17.65 58.56 -5.98
CA ARG A 121 -18.75 58.14 -6.90
C ARG A 121 -18.33 57.55 -8.27
N ASP A 122 -19.06 56.65 -8.95
CA ASP A 122 -20.38 56.01 -8.68
C ASP A 122 -20.50 54.55 -9.22
N SER A 123 -21.47 53.81 -8.69
CA SER A 123 -22.18 52.58 -9.17
C SER A 123 -21.59 51.53 -10.16
N GLN A 124 -21.66 50.25 -9.72
CA GLN A 124 -22.05 49.02 -10.46
C GLN A 124 -21.38 48.60 -11.79
N GLN A 125 -20.55 47.54 -11.75
CA GLN A 125 -20.80 46.17 -12.30
C GLN A 125 -19.52 45.32 -12.14
N GLY A 126 -19.63 43.98 -12.09
CA GLY A 126 -18.52 43.07 -11.72
C GLY A 126 -18.08 42.10 -12.83
N PRO A 127 -16.85 41.54 -12.75
CA PRO A 127 -16.33 40.61 -13.75
C PRO A 127 -16.72 39.15 -13.48
N VAL A 128 -17.40 38.56 -14.47
CA VAL A 128 -17.07 37.29 -15.17
C VAL A 128 -16.21 36.26 -14.39
N ARG A 129 -16.75 35.05 -14.21
CA ARG A 129 -15.95 33.83 -14.04
C ARG A 129 -15.39 33.39 -15.39
N HIS A 130 -14.17 32.86 -15.38
CA HIS A 130 -13.77 31.87 -16.38
C HIS A 130 -13.97 30.49 -15.77
N ASP A 131 -14.72 29.64 -16.46
CA ASP A 131 -14.78 28.22 -16.21
C ASP A 131 -13.76 27.56 -17.16
N GLU A 132 -12.91 26.66 -16.65
CA GLU A 132 -12.02 25.81 -17.44
C GLU A 132 -12.45 24.35 -17.20
N GLU A 133 -12.81 23.65 -18.28
CA GLU A 133 -13.29 22.26 -18.24
C GLU A 133 -12.11 21.30 -18.42
N GLU A 134 -12.03 20.24 -17.61
CA GLU A 134 -11.00 19.20 -17.74
C GLU A 134 -11.38 18.20 -18.85
N GLU A 135 -10.50 17.99 -19.85
CA GLU A 135 -10.74 17.04 -20.94
C GLU A 135 -10.38 15.58 -20.53
N GLU A 136 -11.34 14.66 -20.66
CA GLU A 136 -11.10 13.21 -20.54
C GLU A 136 -10.44 12.65 -21.83
N GLU A 137 -9.11 12.58 -21.88
CA GLU A 137 -8.43 11.90 -23.00
C GLU A 137 -8.25 10.38 -22.75
N ALA A 138 -9.17 9.59 -23.31
CA ALA A 138 -9.11 8.13 -23.27
C ALA A 138 -8.15 7.56 -24.33
N SER A 139 -7.08 6.87 -23.90
CA SER A 139 -6.13 6.20 -24.78
C SER A 139 -6.14 4.67 -24.60
N ALA A 140 -6.19 3.95 -25.71
CA ALA A 140 -6.12 2.49 -25.77
C ALA A 140 -5.05 2.06 -26.80
N PRO A 141 -4.21 1.05 -26.51
CA PRO A 141 -3.30 0.49 -27.52
C PRO A 141 -4.06 -0.25 -28.62
N LEU A 142 -3.56 -0.14 -29.85
CA LEU A 142 -4.01 -0.92 -31.01
C LEU A 142 -3.05 -2.07 -31.27
N GLU A 143 -3.58 -3.29 -31.43
CA GLU A 143 -2.85 -4.42 -32.01
C GLU A 143 -2.76 -4.27 -33.55
N GLN A 144 -1.70 -4.82 -34.16
CA GLN A 144 -1.57 -4.94 -35.61
C GLN A 144 -1.22 -6.39 -35.98
N ASP A 145 -2.20 -7.14 -36.48
CA ASP A 145 -1.99 -8.45 -37.11
C ASP A 145 -1.52 -8.30 -38.56
N GLU A 146 -0.44 -8.99 -38.94
CA GLU A 146 -0.18 -9.32 -40.35
C GLU A 146 -0.85 -10.65 -40.73
N ALA A 147 -1.73 -10.62 -41.74
CA ALA A 147 -2.52 -11.77 -42.16
C ALA A 147 -2.19 -12.25 -43.60
N PRO A 148 -2.09 -13.57 -43.86
CA PRO A 148 -1.92 -14.09 -45.22
C PRO A 148 -3.23 -14.60 -45.88
N SER A 149 -3.75 -13.78 -46.80
CA SER A 149 -4.52 -14.20 -48.00
C SER A 149 -5.99 -14.66 -47.89
N ARG A 150 -6.71 -14.57 -49.03
CA ARG A 150 -8.11 -14.98 -49.26
C ARG A 150 -8.22 -15.88 -50.49
N ASN A 151 -9.09 -16.90 -50.46
CA ASN A 151 -9.97 -17.35 -51.57
C ASN A 151 -10.82 -18.57 -51.12
N SER A 152 -12.04 -18.84 -51.63
CA SER A 152 -13.04 -17.98 -52.31
C SER A 152 -14.43 -18.65 -52.38
N LYS A 153 -15.48 -17.87 -52.03
CA LYS A 153 -16.91 -17.97 -52.41
C LYS A 153 -17.53 -19.33 -52.81
N LYS A 154 -18.61 -19.76 -52.11
CA LYS A 154 -19.93 -20.08 -52.74
C LYS A 154 -21.10 -20.31 -51.74
N HIS A 155 -22.20 -19.59 -52.00
CA HIS A 155 -23.62 -19.72 -51.58
C HIS A 155 -24.44 -19.34 -52.86
N PRO A 156 -25.79 -19.53 -53.02
CA PRO A 156 -26.92 -19.47 -52.06
C PRO A 156 -27.60 -20.87 -51.90
N VAL A 157 -28.89 -21.11 -51.54
CA VAL A 157 -30.15 -20.31 -51.52
C VAL A 157 -31.10 -20.74 -50.36
N VAL A 158 -32.20 -20.01 -50.19
CA VAL A 158 -33.29 -20.12 -49.20
C VAL A 158 -34.62 -20.52 -49.88
N SER A 159 -35.50 -21.30 -49.21
CA SER A 159 -36.97 -21.10 -49.23
C SER A 159 -37.79 -22.15 -48.43
N ASP A 160 -38.54 -21.69 -47.40
CA ASP A 160 -39.79 -22.29 -46.89
C ASP A 160 -41.00 -21.85 -47.80
N PRO A 161 -42.32 -22.03 -47.46
CA PRO A 161 -43.02 -22.74 -46.36
C PRO A 161 -44.25 -23.59 -46.80
N ILE A 162 -45.08 -24.11 -45.85
CA ILE A 162 -46.58 -23.95 -45.73
C ILE A 162 -47.36 -25.13 -45.06
N LYS A 163 -48.05 -24.80 -43.95
CA LYS A 163 -49.34 -25.28 -43.36
C LYS A 163 -49.72 -26.76 -43.10
N ASP A 164 -50.16 -26.98 -41.85
CA ASP A 164 -51.46 -27.51 -41.37
C ASP A 164 -52.31 -28.50 -42.22
N GLU A 165 -52.65 -29.66 -41.63
CA GLU A 165 -54.01 -30.24 -41.74
C GLU A 165 -54.37 -31.13 -40.52
N VAL A 166 -55.64 -31.54 -40.37
CA VAL A 166 -56.22 -32.19 -39.17
C VAL A 166 -57.21 -33.30 -39.55
N THR A 167 -57.15 -34.50 -38.94
CA THR A 167 -58.32 -35.33 -38.55
C THR A 167 -57.94 -36.60 -37.75
N LYS A 168 -58.94 -37.41 -37.35
CA LYS A 168 -58.89 -38.54 -36.39
C LYS A 168 -59.23 -39.88 -37.07
N ASP A 169 -58.86 -41.03 -36.47
CA ASP A 169 -59.85 -42.05 -36.01
C ASP A 169 -59.29 -43.30 -35.26
N LYS A 170 -60.07 -43.78 -34.26
CA LYS A 170 -60.41 -45.17 -33.79
C LYS A 170 -59.28 -46.26 -33.67
N VAL A 171 -59.02 -46.99 -32.56
CA VAL A 171 -59.82 -47.59 -31.42
C VAL A 171 -60.74 -48.75 -31.88
N PRO A 172 -60.98 -49.89 -31.15
CA PRO A 172 -60.61 -50.33 -29.77
C PRO A 172 -59.46 -51.41 -29.76
N VAL A 173 -59.25 -52.43 -28.90
CA VAL A 173 -59.95 -53.25 -27.86
C VAL A 173 -58.86 -53.75 -26.85
N ALA A 174 -58.91 -53.62 -25.51
CA ALA A 174 -59.67 -54.30 -24.42
C ALA A 174 -59.39 -55.82 -24.24
N ALA A 175 -59.35 -56.41 -23.02
CA ALA A 175 -59.48 -55.92 -21.64
C ALA A 175 -58.31 -56.50 -20.77
N ALA A 176 -58.33 -56.85 -19.47
CA ALA A 176 -59.28 -56.92 -18.32
C ALA A 176 -58.44 -57.17 -17.02
N ALA A 177 -58.89 -57.04 -15.76
CA ALA A 177 -60.11 -56.48 -15.14
C ALA A 177 -59.91 -56.27 -13.60
N GLN A 178 -60.92 -55.71 -12.94
CA GLN A 178 -61.18 -55.58 -11.48
C GLN A 178 -60.74 -54.28 -10.77
N ASP A 179 -61.61 -53.87 -9.84
CA ASP A 179 -61.80 -52.60 -9.12
C ASP A 179 -62.73 -52.94 -7.91
N PRO A 180 -62.70 -52.27 -6.73
CA PRO A 180 -63.47 -51.04 -6.58
C PRO A 180 -62.95 -49.98 -5.56
N LEU A 181 -63.18 -48.70 -5.89
CA LEU A 181 -63.73 -47.61 -5.02
C LEU A 181 -63.23 -47.44 -3.56
N GLU A 182 -62.55 -46.33 -3.25
CA GLU A 182 -63.12 -45.10 -2.61
C GLU A 182 -62.03 -44.15 -2.04
N GLY A 183 -62.32 -42.84 -1.95
CA GLY A 183 -61.60 -41.87 -1.09
C GLY A 183 -60.70 -40.82 -1.79
N GLU A 184 -61.09 -39.54 -1.70
CA GLU A 184 -60.26 -38.38 -2.11
C GLU A 184 -59.37 -37.88 -0.97
N VAL A 185 -58.05 -37.74 -1.19
CA VAL A 185 -57.18 -36.76 -0.51
C VAL A 185 -56.06 -36.32 -1.46
N GLU A 186 -55.99 -35.03 -1.80
CA GLU A 186 -54.78 -34.47 -2.43
C GLU A 186 -53.66 -34.32 -1.38
N THR A 187 -52.57 -35.07 -1.54
CA THR A 187 -51.35 -34.90 -0.73
C THR A 187 -50.24 -34.24 -1.55
N ALA A 188 -49.62 -33.21 -0.97
CA ALA A 188 -48.61 -32.38 -1.64
C ALA A 188 -47.35 -33.15 -2.10
N PRO A 189 -46.67 -32.71 -3.17
CA PRO A 189 -45.44 -33.33 -3.64
C PRO A 189 -44.29 -33.21 -2.63
N ALA A 190 -43.39 -34.20 -2.66
CA ALA A 190 -42.21 -34.29 -1.79
C ALA A 190 -41.26 -33.08 -1.96
N PRO A 191 -40.46 -32.74 -0.91
CA PRO A 191 -39.52 -31.63 -0.97
C PRO A 191 -38.45 -31.82 -2.07
N PRO A 192 -37.92 -30.73 -2.65
CA PRO A 192 -36.86 -30.81 -3.64
C PRO A 192 -35.60 -31.42 -3.04
N ARG A 193 -34.84 -32.16 -3.88
CA ARG A 193 -33.52 -32.69 -3.52
C ARG A 193 -32.57 -31.53 -3.17
N GLU A 194 -31.66 -31.81 -2.26
CA GLU A 194 -30.54 -30.93 -1.94
C GLU A 194 -29.69 -30.66 -3.20
N PRO A 195 -29.04 -29.49 -3.33
CA PRO A 195 -28.08 -29.25 -4.40
C PRO A 195 -26.94 -30.28 -4.29
N PRO A 196 -26.26 -30.63 -5.41
CA PRO A 196 -25.06 -31.43 -5.32
C PRO A 196 -24.06 -30.75 -4.40
N VAL A 197 -23.37 -31.54 -3.58
CA VAL A 197 -22.14 -31.11 -2.91
C VAL A 197 -21.16 -30.77 -4.03
N GLU A 198 -20.55 -29.59 -3.98
CA GLU A 198 -19.45 -29.24 -4.87
C GLU A 198 -18.32 -30.24 -4.58
N GLU A 199 -17.90 -31.00 -5.60
CA GLU A 199 -16.80 -31.95 -5.44
C GLU A 199 -15.57 -31.18 -4.98
N LEU A 200 -15.05 -31.56 -3.81
CA LEU A 200 -13.73 -31.12 -3.38
C LEU A 200 -12.75 -31.54 -4.47
N VAL A 201 -12.07 -30.56 -5.07
CA VAL A 201 -10.95 -30.85 -5.96
C VAL A 201 -9.94 -31.63 -5.14
N GLU A 202 -9.70 -32.90 -5.51
CA GLU A 202 -8.64 -33.68 -4.89
C GLU A 202 -7.32 -32.95 -5.17
N ASP A 203 -6.60 -32.57 -4.11
CA ASP A 203 -5.39 -31.78 -4.26
C ASP A 203 -4.27 -32.67 -4.81
N GLU A 204 -3.80 -32.34 -6.02
CA GLU A 204 -2.68 -33.02 -6.67
C GLU A 204 -1.32 -32.62 -6.05
N SER A 205 -1.29 -31.66 -5.11
CA SER A 205 -0.10 -31.34 -4.33
C SER A 205 0.34 -32.57 -3.52
N ASN A 206 1.61 -32.99 -3.70
CA ASN A 206 2.18 -34.12 -2.94
C ASN A 206 2.69 -33.65 -1.57
N GLU A 207 1.79 -32.99 -0.83
CA GLU A 207 2.04 -32.40 0.47
C GLU A 207 1.83 -33.37 1.63
N SER A 208 2.34 -33.00 2.81
CA SER A 208 2.15 -33.83 4.01
C SER A 208 0.71 -33.77 4.52
N GLU A 209 0.23 -34.87 5.11
CA GLU A 209 -1.07 -34.91 5.81
C GLU A 209 -1.20 -33.79 6.86
N GLN A 210 -0.08 -33.37 7.48
CA GLN A 210 -0.04 -32.29 8.46
C GLN A 210 -0.22 -30.90 7.83
N HIS A 211 0.40 -30.67 6.67
CA HIS A 211 0.22 -29.45 5.87
C HIS A 211 -1.23 -29.31 5.41
N LEU A 212 -1.77 -30.36 4.77
CA LEU A 212 -3.16 -30.41 4.29
C LEU A 212 -4.16 -30.25 5.45
N SER A 213 -3.87 -30.85 6.61
CA SER A 213 -4.68 -30.65 7.83
C SER A 213 -4.61 -29.22 8.37
N LEU A 214 -3.49 -28.52 8.23
CA LEU A 214 -3.34 -27.12 8.67
C LEU A 214 -4.11 -26.15 7.74
N GLU A 215 -4.02 -26.33 6.41
CA GLU A 215 -4.84 -25.54 5.48
C GLU A 215 -6.35 -25.83 5.67
N GLN A 216 -6.74 -27.09 5.87
CA GLN A 216 -8.13 -27.45 6.20
C GLN A 216 -8.60 -26.85 7.53
N GLN A 217 -7.71 -26.72 8.53
CA GLN A 217 -8.02 -26.02 9.77
C GLN A 217 -8.19 -24.51 9.55
N ALA A 218 -7.39 -23.88 8.68
CA ALA A 218 -7.51 -22.46 8.33
C ALA A 218 -8.90 -22.13 7.76
N GLU A 219 -9.51 -23.01 6.95
CA GLU A 219 -10.88 -22.80 6.46
C GLU A 219 -11.93 -22.67 7.58
N SER A 220 -11.69 -23.25 8.76
CA SER A 220 -12.58 -23.10 9.93
C SER A 220 -12.43 -21.77 10.66
N LEU A 221 -11.29 -21.08 10.51
CA LEU A 221 -10.99 -19.80 11.18
C LEU A 221 -11.75 -18.63 10.53
N PRO A 222 -12.02 -17.53 11.25
CA PRO A 222 -12.66 -16.35 10.66
C PRO A 222 -11.74 -15.62 9.67
N GLU A 223 -12.32 -14.93 8.70
CA GLU A 223 -11.58 -14.06 7.76
C GLU A 223 -10.78 -12.98 8.50
N PHE A 224 -11.33 -12.44 9.59
CA PHE A 224 -10.70 -11.43 10.44
C PHE A 224 -11.23 -11.45 11.87
N VAL A 225 -10.45 -10.90 12.80
CA VAL A 225 -10.80 -10.71 14.21
C VAL A 225 -10.69 -9.24 14.64
N TRP A 226 -11.22 -8.93 15.83
CA TRP A 226 -11.20 -7.59 16.41
C TRP A 226 -10.27 -7.59 17.63
N VAL A 227 -9.08 -6.98 17.49
CA VAL A 227 -8.11 -6.86 18.59
C VAL A 227 -8.52 -5.70 19.51
N PRO A 228 -8.92 -5.93 20.78
CA PRO A 228 -9.28 -4.85 21.70
C PRO A 228 -8.08 -3.97 22.02
N PHE A 229 -8.28 -2.64 22.15
CA PHE A 229 -7.15 -1.73 22.43
C PHE A 229 -6.40 -2.08 23.72
N HIS A 230 -7.08 -2.56 24.77
CA HIS A 230 -6.42 -2.96 26.01
C HIS A 230 -5.50 -4.18 25.85
N GLU A 231 -5.80 -5.10 24.92
CA GLU A 231 -4.90 -6.21 24.57
C GLU A 231 -3.77 -5.75 23.66
N ALA A 232 -4.06 -4.88 22.69
CA ALA A 232 -3.07 -4.37 21.75
C ALA A 232 -1.99 -3.51 22.43
N VAL A 233 -2.34 -2.77 23.49
CA VAL A 233 -1.42 -1.85 24.18
C VAL A 233 -0.94 -2.33 25.56
N LYS A 234 -1.20 -3.59 25.94
CA LYS A 234 -0.83 -4.12 27.26
C LYS A 234 0.66 -4.03 27.60
N ASN A 235 1.52 -3.99 26.58
CA ASN A 235 2.97 -3.86 26.70
C ASN A 235 3.48 -2.41 26.51
N GLU A 236 2.61 -1.45 26.17
CA GLU A 236 3.01 -0.06 25.88
C GLU A 236 3.19 0.72 27.19
N VAL A 237 4.34 1.39 27.33
CA VAL A 237 4.74 2.13 28.55
C VAL A 237 5.00 3.59 28.20
N LEU A 238 4.19 4.49 28.78
CA LEU A 238 4.36 5.93 28.62
C LEU A 238 5.43 6.47 29.58
N GLN A 239 6.27 7.38 29.10
CA GLN A 239 7.30 8.08 29.89
C GLN A 239 6.76 9.39 30.52
N GLY A 240 5.58 9.85 30.11
CA GLY A 240 4.82 10.96 30.68
C GLY A 240 4.64 12.17 29.74
N TRP A 241 5.46 12.28 28.68
CA TRP A 241 5.37 13.35 27.69
C TRP A 241 4.33 13.09 26.61
N GLU A 242 3.87 11.84 26.47
CA GLU A 242 3.07 11.38 25.34
C GLU A 242 1.66 11.98 25.34
N ASP A 243 1.02 12.16 26.49
CA ASP A 243 -0.31 12.79 26.55
C ASP A 243 -0.21 14.29 26.19
N GLU A 244 0.85 14.97 26.61
CA GLU A 244 1.12 16.36 26.22
C GLU A 244 1.33 16.47 24.70
N TRP A 245 2.16 15.59 24.14
CA TRP A 245 2.41 15.49 22.70
C TRP A 245 1.15 15.22 21.89
N VAL A 246 0.41 14.15 22.22
CA VAL A 246 -0.80 13.73 21.51
C VAL A 246 -1.92 14.75 21.64
N SER A 247 -2.13 15.33 22.83
CA SER A 247 -3.25 16.25 23.06
C SER A 247 -3.04 17.63 22.43
N SER A 248 -1.82 18.18 22.49
CA SER A 248 -1.51 19.56 22.09
C SER A 248 -0.73 19.70 20.78
N GLY A 249 0.01 18.66 20.37
CA GLY A 249 0.99 18.75 19.30
C GLY A 249 2.30 19.47 19.69
N THR A 250 2.66 19.53 20.98
CA THR A 250 3.91 20.15 21.45
C THR A 250 4.73 19.22 22.33
N PHE A 251 6.06 19.29 22.16
CA PHE A 251 7.05 18.61 23.00
C PHE A 251 7.90 19.66 23.74
N ASP A 252 8.03 19.51 25.05
CA ASP A 252 8.80 20.40 25.92
C ASP A 252 10.14 19.77 26.34
N GLU A 253 11.19 20.12 25.60
CA GLU A 253 12.57 19.69 25.87
C GLU A 253 13.11 20.18 27.22
N GLN A 254 12.56 21.25 27.81
CA GLN A 254 13.02 21.79 29.10
C GLN A 254 12.49 20.98 30.28
N LYS A 255 11.31 20.39 30.10
CA LYS A 255 10.60 19.55 31.08
C LYS A 255 10.97 18.07 30.97
N TRP A 256 11.13 17.58 29.74
CA TRP A 256 11.32 16.15 29.45
C TRP A 256 12.73 15.78 28.96
N GLY A 257 13.59 16.76 28.69
CA GLY A 257 14.92 16.54 28.11
C GLY A 257 14.87 16.31 26.60
N LYS A 258 15.98 15.81 26.05
CA LYS A 258 16.08 15.40 24.65
C LYS A 258 15.85 13.90 24.50
N LEU A 259 15.23 13.51 23.41
CA LEU A 259 15.01 12.12 23.03
C LEU A 259 16.27 11.53 22.39
N GLU A 260 16.48 10.24 22.57
CA GLU A 260 17.59 9.50 21.95
C GLU A 260 17.23 9.08 20.51
N GLU A 261 18.20 9.12 19.60
CA GLU A 261 18.03 8.69 18.19
C GLU A 261 17.73 7.17 18.16
N PRO A 262 16.60 6.72 17.59
CA PRO A 262 16.18 5.33 17.67
C PRO A 262 17.09 4.40 16.86
N ARG A 263 17.34 3.21 17.41
CA ARG A 263 18.03 2.11 16.70
C ARG A 263 17.02 1.30 15.89
N VAL A 264 17.39 0.88 14.69
CA VAL A 264 16.50 0.19 13.73
C VAL A 264 17.24 -0.98 13.08
N ASP A 265 16.62 -2.16 13.01
CA ASP A 265 17.20 -3.28 12.23
C ASP A 265 16.97 -3.10 10.72
N PHE A 266 17.81 -3.70 9.90
CA PHE A 266 17.52 -3.91 8.48
C PHE A 266 17.37 -5.42 8.22
N ALA A 267 16.38 -5.82 7.43
CA ALA A 267 16.04 -7.22 7.18
C ALA A 267 15.90 -7.46 5.67
N TYR A 268 16.88 -8.15 5.09
CA TYR A 268 16.93 -8.50 3.68
C TYR A 268 16.26 -9.84 3.40
N LEU A 269 15.38 -9.88 2.41
CA LEU A 269 15.02 -11.11 1.72
C LEU A 269 16.13 -11.42 0.71
N TRP A 270 16.74 -12.61 0.76
CA TRP A 270 17.79 -13.02 -0.17
C TRP A 270 17.84 -14.54 -0.37
N VAL A 271 18.20 -14.97 -1.59
CA VAL A 271 18.38 -16.38 -1.95
C VAL A 271 19.56 -16.51 -2.92
N ASN A 272 20.50 -17.41 -2.67
CA ASN A 272 21.49 -17.76 -3.70
C ASN A 272 20.87 -18.80 -4.64
N GLY A 273 20.13 -18.30 -5.64
CA GLY A 273 19.50 -19.14 -6.64
C GLY A 273 20.48 -19.88 -7.55
N SER A 274 21.74 -19.46 -7.62
CA SER A 274 22.79 -20.08 -8.44
C SER A 274 23.55 -21.22 -7.73
N GLU A 275 23.18 -21.56 -6.49
CA GLU A 275 23.80 -22.63 -5.71
C GLU A 275 23.23 -24.01 -6.09
N GLU A 276 24.09 -24.96 -6.54
CA GLU A 276 23.65 -26.30 -6.96
C GLU A 276 22.83 -27.05 -5.90
N ASP A 277 23.18 -26.92 -4.63
CA ASP A 277 22.46 -27.55 -3.52
C ASP A 277 21.06 -26.93 -3.31
N PHE A 278 20.90 -25.65 -3.60
CA PHE A 278 19.60 -24.98 -3.58
C PHE A 278 18.76 -25.38 -4.78
N GLN A 279 19.36 -25.45 -5.97
CA GLN A 279 18.72 -25.99 -7.18
C GLN A 279 18.27 -27.45 -6.97
N ARG A 280 19.08 -28.30 -6.32
CA ARG A 280 18.66 -29.64 -5.88
C ARG A 280 17.53 -29.62 -4.85
N THR A 281 17.53 -28.65 -3.92
CA THR A 281 16.50 -28.48 -2.89
C THR A 281 15.15 -28.09 -3.49
N ILE A 282 15.10 -27.05 -4.33
CA ILE A 282 13.86 -26.50 -4.88
C ILE A 282 13.22 -27.42 -5.92
N ARG A 283 14.04 -28.08 -6.76
CA ARG A 283 13.58 -28.93 -7.88
C ARG A 283 12.62 -30.03 -7.46
N VAL A 284 12.84 -30.63 -6.29
CA VAL A 284 11.98 -31.70 -5.73
C VAL A 284 10.56 -31.20 -5.42
N TRP A 285 10.40 -29.90 -5.14
CA TRP A 285 9.10 -29.25 -4.90
C TRP A 285 8.49 -28.70 -6.19
N GLU A 286 9.31 -28.19 -7.12
CA GLU A 286 8.82 -27.77 -8.44
C GLU A 286 8.17 -28.92 -9.21
N GLU A 287 8.80 -30.11 -9.20
CA GLU A 287 8.28 -31.32 -9.85
C GLU A 287 7.00 -31.87 -9.20
N ARG A 288 6.65 -31.40 -8.00
CA ARG A 288 5.41 -31.73 -7.26
C ARG A 288 4.38 -30.61 -7.26
N SER A 289 4.71 -29.45 -7.82
CA SER A 289 3.85 -28.26 -7.73
C SER A 289 2.65 -28.38 -8.66
N VAL A 290 1.46 -28.05 -8.15
CA VAL A 290 0.21 -27.90 -8.94
C VAL A 290 0.29 -26.81 -10.01
N LEU A 291 1.36 -26.02 -10.04
CA LEU A 291 1.67 -25.06 -11.11
C LEU A 291 2.34 -25.68 -12.34
N ASN A 292 2.89 -26.89 -12.22
CA ASN A 292 3.63 -27.52 -13.30
C ASN A 292 2.68 -28.13 -14.35
N ASP A 293 2.64 -27.54 -15.55
CA ASP A 293 1.84 -28.06 -16.66
C ASP A 293 2.44 -29.36 -17.24
N PRO A 294 1.63 -30.22 -17.92
CA PRO A 294 2.11 -31.48 -18.49
C PRO A 294 3.21 -31.35 -19.56
N ASP A 295 3.42 -30.17 -20.15
CA ASP A 295 4.52 -29.91 -21.09
C ASP A 295 5.79 -29.37 -20.39
N GLY A 296 5.75 -29.14 -19.07
CA GLY A 296 6.87 -28.64 -18.26
C GLY A 296 7.23 -27.16 -18.49
N LYS A 297 6.33 -26.35 -19.04
CA LYS A 297 6.60 -24.94 -19.40
C LYS A 297 6.81 -24.07 -18.17
N TRP A 298 6.00 -24.26 -17.12
CA TRP A 298 6.14 -23.53 -15.86
C TRP A 298 7.52 -23.77 -15.24
N ILE A 299 7.90 -25.04 -15.04
CA ILE A 299 9.20 -25.38 -14.45
C ILE A 299 10.38 -24.95 -15.33
N SER A 300 10.24 -24.93 -16.68
CA SER A 300 11.27 -24.39 -17.57
C SER A 300 11.42 -22.86 -17.55
N SER A 301 10.41 -22.13 -17.05
CA SER A 301 10.36 -20.65 -17.09
C SER A 301 10.44 -19.98 -15.71
N HIS A 302 10.14 -20.69 -14.61
CA HIS A 302 10.28 -20.15 -13.26
C HIS A 302 11.73 -20.12 -12.74
N GLY A 303 12.58 -21.07 -13.19
CA GLY A 303 13.84 -21.40 -12.51
C GLY A 303 15.13 -20.71 -12.97
N VAL A 304 15.12 -19.82 -13.98
CA VAL A 304 16.37 -19.31 -14.60
C VAL A 304 16.63 -17.82 -14.36
N ASN A 305 15.58 -16.99 -14.28
CA ASN A 305 15.74 -15.53 -14.25
C ASN A 305 15.78 -14.97 -12.81
N ARG A 306 14.84 -15.38 -11.95
CA ARG A 306 14.67 -14.92 -10.55
C ARG A 306 15.72 -15.40 -9.54
N TYR A 307 16.75 -16.09 -10.02
CA TYR A 307 17.70 -16.88 -9.24
C TYR A 307 19.16 -16.55 -9.58
N ARG A 308 19.36 -15.40 -10.22
CA ARG A 308 20.67 -14.82 -10.55
C ARG A 308 21.15 -14.00 -9.35
N ASP A 309 22.47 -13.78 -9.28
CA ASP A 309 23.13 -12.94 -8.28
C ASP A 309 24.20 -12.13 -9.03
N TRP A 310 24.09 -10.80 -8.98
CA TRP A 310 24.96 -9.85 -9.66
C TRP A 310 25.75 -8.99 -8.63
N ASP A 311 25.84 -9.49 -7.38
CA ASP A 311 26.34 -8.86 -6.14
C ASP A 311 25.39 -7.82 -5.48
N GLU A 312 24.10 -7.75 -5.84
CA GLU A 312 23.10 -6.80 -5.30
C GLU A 312 23.17 -6.64 -3.78
N LEU A 313 22.96 -7.74 -3.03
CA LEU A 313 22.96 -7.75 -1.56
C LEU A 313 24.24 -7.15 -0.98
N ARG A 314 25.38 -7.40 -1.62
CA ARG A 314 26.70 -6.95 -1.16
C ARG A 314 26.84 -5.43 -1.26
N TYR A 315 26.44 -4.87 -2.40
CA TYR A 315 26.50 -3.42 -2.63
C TYR A 315 25.37 -2.68 -1.92
N SER A 316 24.20 -3.31 -1.78
CA SER A 316 23.14 -2.82 -0.89
C SER A 316 23.60 -2.79 0.57
N PHE A 317 24.29 -3.81 1.06
CA PHE A 317 24.85 -3.81 2.42
C PHE A 317 25.86 -2.66 2.60
N ARG A 318 26.78 -2.46 1.65
CA ARG A 318 27.69 -1.29 1.63
C ARG A 318 26.90 0.02 1.66
N SER A 319 25.76 0.09 0.98
CA SER A 319 24.88 1.26 0.98
C SER A 319 24.32 1.56 2.37
N ILE A 320 23.88 0.55 3.13
CA ILE A 320 23.44 0.70 4.52
C ILE A 320 24.62 1.14 5.41
N GLU A 321 25.77 0.47 5.33
CA GLU A 321 26.90 0.78 6.21
C GLU A 321 27.37 2.23 6.01
N LYS A 322 27.43 2.69 4.75
CA LYS A 322 27.79 4.06 4.37
C LYS A 322 26.74 5.11 4.77
N ASN A 323 25.45 4.83 4.58
CA ASN A 323 24.40 5.86 4.63
C ASN A 323 23.44 5.76 5.84
N ALA A 324 23.41 4.64 6.56
CA ALA A 324 22.52 4.39 7.72
C ALA A 324 23.22 3.74 8.93
N GLY A 325 24.51 3.39 8.82
CA GLY A 325 25.29 2.72 9.89
C GLY A 325 25.38 3.48 11.21
N ASN A 326 25.04 4.78 11.22
CA ASN A 326 24.87 5.61 12.40
C ASN A 326 23.70 5.15 13.29
N PHE A 327 22.58 4.66 12.72
CA PHE A 327 21.39 4.20 13.48
C PHE A 327 21.08 2.69 13.33
N THR A 328 21.68 1.98 12.37
CA THR A 328 21.52 0.52 12.20
C THR A 328 21.81 -0.25 13.47
N ASN A 329 20.83 -1.03 13.96
CA ASN A 329 20.96 -1.92 15.11
C ASN A 329 21.69 -3.21 14.71
N THR A 330 20.98 -4.10 14.01
CA THR A 330 21.53 -5.26 13.32
C THR A 330 21.11 -5.27 11.85
N VAL A 331 21.87 -5.97 11.02
CA VAL A 331 21.44 -6.38 9.67
C VAL A 331 21.11 -7.87 9.71
N LYS A 332 19.94 -8.24 9.20
CA LYS A 332 19.44 -9.61 9.13
C LYS A 332 19.36 -10.00 7.66
N VAL A 333 20.00 -11.10 7.29
CA VAL A 333 19.89 -11.69 5.95
C VAL A 333 19.01 -12.92 6.10
N LEU A 334 17.80 -12.84 5.57
CA LEU A 334 16.77 -13.87 5.69
C LEU A 334 16.90 -14.83 4.51
N VAL A 335 17.13 -16.11 4.79
CA VAL A 335 17.61 -17.07 3.78
C VAL A 335 16.81 -18.36 3.77
N ASN A 336 16.79 -19.03 2.62
CA ASN A 336 16.40 -20.43 2.55
C ASN A 336 17.45 -21.33 3.21
N SER A 337 17.00 -22.52 3.65
CA SER A 337 17.89 -23.62 3.98
C SER A 337 18.01 -24.61 2.83
N ILE A 338 19.17 -25.26 2.77
CA ILE A 338 19.45 -26.41 1.92
C ILE A 338 18.91 -27.66 2.60
N TYR A 339 18.14 -28.45 1.87
CA TYR A 339 17.55 -29.69 2.36
C TYR A 339 18.23 -30.90 1.74
N GLN A 340 18.42 -31.94 2.54
CA GLN A 340 18.76 -33.27 2.08
C GLN A 340 17.78 -34.27 2.71
N ASP A 341 17.22 -35.18 1.91
CA ASP A 341 16.30 -36.23 2.37
C ASP A 341 15.09 -35.70 3.19
N GLY A 342 14.65 -34.47 2.90
CA GLY A 342 13.55 -33.79 3.58
C GLY A 342 13.91 -33.02 4.87
N VAL A 343 15.20 -32.97 5.24
CA VAL A 343 15.70 -32.30 6.46
C VAL A 343 16.63 -31.14 6.10
N PRO A 344 16.52 -29.95 6.73
CA PRO A 344 17.47 -28.87 6.53
C PRO A 344 18.84 -29.25 7.08
N VAL A 345 19.86 -29.28 6.21
CA VAL A 345 21.24 -29.68 6.56
C VAL A 345 22.19 -28.50 6.77
N ARG A 346 21.89 -27.35 6.12
CA ARG A 346 22.57 -26.07 6.34
C ARG A 346 21.69 -24.92 5.85
N LYS A 347 21.87 -23.72 6.41
CA LYS A 347 21.33 -22.50 5.80
C LYS A 347 22.19 -22.01 4.64
N GLN A 348 21.61 -21.29 3.68
CA GLN A 348 22.42 -20.52 2.73
C GLN A 348 23.21 -19.42 3.46
N THR A 349 24.27 -18.90 2.84
CA THR A 349 25.07 -17.79 3.37
C THR A 349 25.75 -17.07 2.22
N PRO A 350 25.73 -15.72 2.15
CA PRO A 350 26.43 -14.98 1.10
C PRO A 350 27.93 -15.28 1.10
N SER A 351 28.49 -15.64 -0.06
CA SER A 351 29.87 -16.14 -0.19
C SER A 351 30.95 -15.12 0.19
N TRP A 352 30.61 -13.82 0.16
CA TRP A 352 31.46 -12.71 0.54
C TRP A 352 31.41 -12.37 2.04
N LEU A 353 30.44 -12.90 2.80
CA LEU A 353 30.14 -12.49 4.17
C LEU A 353 31.01 -13.22 5.19
N ALA A 354 31.72 -12.47 6.03
CA ALA A 354 32.65 -12.97 7.03
C ALA A 354 31.95 -13.54 8.30
N VAL A 355 30.99 -14.44 8.15
CA VAL A 355 30.17 -15.00 9.25
C VAL A 355 30.96 -15.73 10.35
N ALA A 356 32.23 -16.06 10.11
CA ALA A 356 33.13 -16.67 11.09
C ALA A 356 33.80 -15.64 12.02
N ASP A 357 33.72 -14.34 11.70
CA ASP A 357 34.24 -13.26 12.54
C ASP A 357 33.22 -12.90 13.65
N PRO A 358 33.59 -12.95 14.94
CA PRO A 358 32.67 -12.64 16.05
C PRO A 358 32.16 -11.20 16.10
N GLU A 359 32.85 -10.22 15.51
CA GLU A 359 32.36 -8.84 15.42
C GLU A 359 31.32 -8.72 14.31
N VAL A 360 31.57 -9.37 13.16
CA VAL A 360 30.60 -9.43 12.04
C VAL A 360 29.35 -10.20 12.46
N ALA A 361 29.48 -11.37 13.08
CA ALA A 361 28.35 -12.18 13.53
C ALA A 361 27.48 -11.53 14.62
N ARG A 362 27.99 -10.50 15.32
CA ARG A 362 27.18 -9.68 16.26
C ARG A 362 26.36 -8.61 15.56
N PHE A 363 26.82 -8.10 14.41
CA PHE A 363 26.14 -7.06 13.63
C PHE A 363 25.26 -7.63 12.50
N VAL A 364 25.69 -8.74 11.89
CA VAL A 364 25.04 -9.39 10.75
C VAL A 364 24.58 -10.79 11.13
N GLN A 365 23.27 -11.02 11.02
CA GLN A 365 22.63 -12.27 11.41
C GLN A 365 22.03 -12.94 10.18
N VAL A 366 22.60 -14.07 9.74
CA VAL A 366 22.00 -14.91 8.71
C VAL A 366 20.90 -15.75 9.36
N VAL A 367 19.63 -15.45 9.07
CA VAL A 367 18.45 -16.08 9.70
C VAL A 367 17.78 -17.01 8.68
N PRO A 368 17.75 -18.33 8.94
CA PRO A 368 17.06 -19.28 8.07
C PRO A 368 15.53 -19.18 8.22
N GLN A 369 14.78 -19.60 7.19
CA GLN A 369 13.32 -19.69 7.23
C GLN A 369 12.77 -20.50 8.41
N GLU A 370 13.50 -21.53 8.87
CA GLU A 370 13.11 -22.37 10.01
C GLU A 370 13.12 -21.59 11.34
N ASP A 371 13.91 -20.53 11.47
CA ASP A 371 13.93 -19.64 12.65
C ASP A 371 12.81 -18.56 12.58
N MET A 372 12.09 -18.46 11.45
CA MET A 372 11.02 -17.48 11.23
C MET A 372 9.61 -18.07 11.30
N PHE A 373 9.43 -19.39 11.20
CA PHE A 373 8.11 -20.01 11.24
C PHE A 373 7.76 -20.52 12.65
N GLU A 374 6.54 -20.25 13.08
CA GLU A 374 6.04 -20.75 14.37
C GLU A 374 5.81 -22.28 14.31
N ALA A 375 5.89 -22.96 15.45
CA ALA A 375 6.03 -24.42 15.49
C ALA A 375 4.82 -25.21 14.96
N ASP A 376 3.66 -24.57 14.90
CA ASP A 376 2.44 -25.05 14.22
C ASP A 376 2.53 -24.92 12.69
N LYS A 377 3.17 -23.84 12.21
CA LYS A 377 3.34 -23.52 10.77
C LYS A 377 4.59 -24.13 10.16
N ALA A 378 5.50 -24.71 10.95
CA ALA A 378 6.74 -25.35 10.46
C ALA A 378 6.50 -26.49 9.43
N VAL A 379 5.32 -27.11 9.43
CA VAL A 379 4.89 -28.09 8.39
C VAL A 379 4.72 -27.47 6.99
N CYS A 380 4.69 -26.15 6.92
CA CYS A 380 4.64 -25.35 5.70
C CYS A 380 6.02 -24.87 5.22
N LEU A 381 7.11 -25.49 5.69
CA LEU A 381 8.45 -25.34 5.14
C LEU A 381 8.89 -26.56 4.29
N PRO A 382 9.81 -26.39 3.33
CA PRO A 382 10.39 -25.12 2.86
C PRO A 382 9.39 -24.28 2.04
N THR A 383 9.66 -22.97 1.92
CA THR A 383 8.96 -22.08 0.99
C THR A 383 9.95 -21.32 0.12
N PHE A 384 9.58 -21.07 -1.14
CA PHE A 384 10.38 -20.37 -2.15
C PHE A 384 9.64 -19.11 -2.65
N ASN A 385 8.68 -18.62 -1.85
CA ASN A 385 7.80 -17.50 -2.19
C ASN A 385 8.04 -16.34 -1.22
N SER A 386 8.48 -15.19 -1.73
CA SER A 386 8.79 -14.02 -0.91
C SER A 386 7.62 -13.60 -0.04
N LEU A 387 6.38 -13.63 -0.57
CA LEU A 387 5.16 -13.24 0.16
C LEU A 387 4.95 -14.12 1.39
N THR A 388 5.29 -15.40 1.32
CA THR A 388 5.17 -16.34 2.44
C THR A 388 6.19 -15.99 3.54
N ILE A 389 7.43 -15.68 3.17
CA ILE A 389 8.50 -15.25 4.09
C ILE A 389 8.20 -13.86 4.68
N GLU A 390 7.73 -12.92 3.86
CA GLU A 390 7.26 -11.58 4.24
C GLU A 390 6.10 -11.65 5.24
N ASN A 391 5.24 -12.67 5.19
CA ASN A 391 4.17 -12.88 6.18
C ASN A 391 4.70 -13.35 7.55
N GLN A 392 5.95 -13.82 7.65
CA GLN A 392 6.54 -14.34 8.90
C GLN A 392 7.74 -13.50 9.41
N ILE A 393 8.18 -12.48 8.67
CA ILE A 393 9.36 -11.64 8.97
C ILE A 393 9.35 -10.97 10.37
N PHE A 394 8.18 -10.75 10.97
CA PHE A 394 8.05 -10.20 12.31
C PHE A 394 8.51 -11.15 13.43
N ASN A 395 8.71 -12.44 13.13
CA ASN A 395 9.27 -13.44 14.05
C ASN A 395 10.78 -13.31 14.23
N THR A 396 11.47 -12.49 13.41
CA THR A 396 12.91 -12.24 13.53
C THR A 396 13.26 -11.62 14.89
N GLN A 397 13.95 -12.37 15.75
CA GLN A 397 14.25 -11.95 17.13
C GLN A 397 15.13 -10.70 17.18
N SER A 398 14.80 -9.72 18.04
CA SER A 398 15.59 -8.50 18.23
C SER A 398 15.27 -7.83 19.56
N ASP A 399 16.14 -6.91 20.00
CA ASP A 399 15.91 -5.99 21.11
C ASP A 399 15.16 -4.71 20.68
N VAL A 400 15.08 -4.42 19.37
CA VAL A 400 14.28 -3.32 18.81
C VAL A 400 13.02 -3.83 18.09
N ASP A 401 11.90 -3.12 18.27
CA ASP A 401 10.63 -3.42 17.58
C ASP A 401 10.62 -2.93 16.12
N GLN A 402 11.39 -1.88 15.80
CA GLN A 402 11.39 -1.24 14.48
C GLN A 402 12.45 -1.84 13.55
N PHE A 403 12.07 -2.05 12.28
CA PHE A 403 12.96 -2.55 11.24
C PHE A 403 12.60 -2.02 9.85
N VAL A 404 13.55 -2.08 8.92
CA VAL A 404 13.32 -1.89 7.48
C VAL A 404 13.35 -3.25 6.80
N ALA A 405 12.27 -3.65 6.13
CA ALA A 405 12.32 -4.78 5.20
C ALA A 405 12.85 -4.31 3.83
N LEU A 406 13.78 -5.07 3.26
CA LEU A 406 14.41 -4.81 1.97
C LEU A 406 14.43 -6.10 1.13
N SER A 407 14.37 -5.95 -0.19
CA SER A 407 15.02 -6.90 -1.09
C SER A 407 16.51 -6.53 -1.22
N ASP A 408 17.33 -7.48 -1.64
CA ASP A 408 18.73 -7.27 -2.01
C ASP A 408 18.94 -6.18 -3.08
N ASP A 409 18.03 -6.07 -4.05
CA ASP A 409 18.03 -5.05 -5.12
C ASP A 409 17.77 -3.59 -4.66
N MET A 410 17.48 -3.36 -3.37
CA MET A 410 17.14 -2.05 -2.82
C MET A 410 18.34 -1.41 -2.11
N LEU A 411 18.79 -0.23 -2.57
CA LEU A 411 19.97 0.48 -2.07
C LEU A 411 19.63 1.86 -1.50
N LEU A 412 20.32 2.24 -0.42
CA LEU A 412 20.30 3.60 0.14
C LEU A 412 21.39 4.43 -0.52
N THR A 413 21.05 5.35 -1.42
CA THR A 413 22.02 6.05 -2.28
C THR A 413 22.47 7.42 -1.77
N ARG A 414 21.88 7.93 -0.69
CA ARG A 414 22.31 9.12 0.07
C ARG A 414 22.21 8.87 1.58
N GLU A 415 22.91 9.68 2.37
CA GLU A 415 22.86 9.64 3.84
C GLU A 415 21.40 9.72 4.35
N HIS A 416 21.08 8.92 5.37
CA HIS A 416 19.80 8.91 6.08
C HIS A 416 20.00 9.29 7.57
N SER A 417 18.95 9.82 8.19
CA SER A 417 18.75 9.75 9.65
C SER A 417 17.80 8.61 10.00
N ALA A 418 17.69 8.27 11.29
CA ALA A 418 16.67 7.29 11.69
C ALA A 418 15.27 7.81 11.37
N ALA A 419 15.04 9.14 11.42
CA ALA A 419 13.77 9.78 11.10
C ALA A 419 13.36 9.71 9.62
N ASP A 420 14.24 9.31 8.68
CA ASP A 420 13.83 8.92 7.33
C ASP A 420 13.05 7.58 7.31
N VAL A 421 13.10 6.82 8.41
CA VAL A 421 12.44 5.51 8.58
C VAL A 421 11.43 5.51 9.73
N TYR A 422 11.83 5.97 10.93
CA TYR A 422 11.02 5.96 12.16
C TYR A 422 11.45 7.08 13.11
N SER A 423 10.50 7.68 13.84
CA SER A 423 10.82 8.54 14.99
C SER A 423 9.91 8.29 16.20
N PRO A 424 10.38 8.48 17.45
CA PRO A 424 9.55 8.39 18.65
C PRO A 424 8.34 9.34 18.64
N LEU A 425 8.46 10.50 17.98
CA LEU A 425 7.40 11.51 17.88
C LEU A 425 6.35 11.19 16.81
N PHE A 426 6.76 10.80 15.60
CA PHE A 426 5.86 10.68 14.45
C PHE A 426 5.61 9.24 13.99
N GLY A 427 6.36 8.25 14.46
CA GLY A 427 6.21 6.85 14.08
C GLY A 427 6.91 6.47 12.78
N SER A 428 6.44 5.37 12.19
CA SER A 428 6.97 4.81 10.95
C SER A 428 6.67 5.71 9.74
N VAL A 429 7.62 5.79 8.82
CA VAL A 429 7.54 6.56 7.58
C VAL A 429 6.88 5.71 6.49
N LEU A 430 5.73 6.16 6.00
CA LEU A 430 4.93 5.49 4.98
C LEU A 430 5.01 6.24 3.65
N SER A 431 5.20 5.52 2.54
CA SER A 431 5.13 6.07 1.18
C SER A 431 4.29 5.18 0.27
N PHE A 432 3.64 5.80 -0.70
CA PHE A 432 2.65 5.15 -1.55
C PHE A 432 2.77 5.55 -3.02
N LYS A 433 2.59 4.56 -3.90
CA LYS A 433 2.34 4.71 -5.34
C LYS A 433 1.08 5.56 -5.59
N THR A 434 0.91 6.01 -6.83
CA THR A 434 -0.29 6.74 -7.30
C THR A 434 -1.51 5.84 -7.44
N ASN A 435 -1.32 4.55 -7.76
CA ASN A 435 -2.39 3.57 -7.88
C ASN A 435 -3.05 3.25 -6.53
N GLY A 436 -4.30 2.79 -6.56
CA GLY A 436 -5.01 2.41 -5.34
C GLY A 436 -6.27 1.58 -5.60
N TYR A 437 -6.53 0.66 -4.69
CA TYR A 437 -7.44 -0.46 -4.82
C TYR A 437 -8.62 -0.31 -3.85
N SER A 438 -9.82 -0.71 -4.26
CA SER A 438 -11.05 -0.57 -3.47
C SER A 438 -11.97 -1.78 -3.68
N THR A 439 -11.43 -2.98 -3.51
CA THR A 439 -12.13 -4.24 -3.83
C THR A 439 -13.30 -4.48 -2.88
N THR A 440 -14.54 -4.53 -3.39
CA THR A 440 -15.76 -4.70 -2.58
C THR A 440 -16.38 -6.10 -2.68
N SER A 441 -16.37 -6.68 -3.89
CA SER A 441 -16.71 -8.09 -4.12
C SER A 441 -15.55 -9.02 -3.76
N PRO A 442 -15.79 -10.30 -3.42
CA PRO A 442 -14.73 -11.30 -3.35
C PRO A 442 -13.90 -11.34 -4.65
N PRO A 443 -12.57 -11.44 -4.59
CA PRO A 443 -11.72 -11.62 -5.76
C PRO A 443 -12.04 -12.90 -6.54
N THR A 444 -11.68 -12.92 -7.82
CA THR A 444 -12.01 -14.01 -8.76
C THR A 444 -10.76 -14.63 -9.39
N GLU A 445 -10.92 -15.76 -10.09
CA GLU A 445 -9.89 -16.35 -10.94
C GLU A 445 -9.27 -15.36 -11.96
N VAL A 446 -10.05 -14.39 -12.44
CA VAL A 446 -9.57 -13.33 -13.34
C VAL A 446 -8.65 -12.34 -12.59
N ASP A 447 -8.80 -12.22 -11.27
CA ASP A 447 -7.93 -11.43 -10.40
C ASP A 447 -6.67 -12.17 -9.97
N ALA A 448 -6.77 -13.49 -9.74
CA ALA A 448 -5.63 -14.37 -9.46
C ALA A 448 -4.59 -14.34 -10.61
N ARG A 449 -5.08 -14.37 -11.87
CA ARG A 449 -4.25 -14.40 -13.08
C ARG A 449 -3.63 -13.05 -13.49
N ARG A 450 -3.71 -12.01 -12.65
CA ARG A 450 -3.12 -10.68 -12.96
C ARG A 450 -1.62 -10.67 -12.66
N PHE A 451 -0.83 -10.06 -13.56
CA PHE A 451 0.63 -9.98 -13.41
C PHE A 451 1.10 -9.22 -12.16
N GLY A 452 2.17 -9.73 -11.52
CA GLY A 452 2.90 -9.09 -10.43
C GLY A 452 2.17 -9.07 -9.08
N GLU A 453 2.32 -7.98 -8.33
CA GLU A 453 1.68 -7.77 -7.01
C GLU A 453 0.14 -7.64 -7.05
N LYS A 454 -0.46 -7.48 -8.24
CA LYS A 454 -1.86 -7.09 -8.42
C LYS A 454 -2.90 -8.03 -7.78
N PRO A 455 -2.78 -9.39 -7.82
CA PRO A 455 -3.76 -10.29 -7.19
C PRO A 455 -3.84 -10.08 -5.67
N TYR A 456 -2.68 -10.06 -5.03
CA TYR A 456 -2.51 -9.97 -3.58
C TYR A 456 -2.97 -8.60 -3.05
N LEU A 457 -2.71 -7.51 -3.79
CA LEU A 457 -3.23 -6.17 -3.49
C LEU A 457 -4.77 -6.11 -3.59
N ILE A 458 -5.37 -6.78 -4.59
CA ILE A 458 -6.84 -6.85 -4.75
C ILE A 458 -7.48 -7.62 -3.59
N TYR A 459 -6.92 -8.75 -3.20
CA TYR A 459 -7.41 -9.57 -2.08
C TYR A 459 -7.22 -8.89 -0.72
N THR A 460 -6.03 -8.33 -0.45
CA THR A 460 -5.77 -7.61 0.81
C THR A 460 -6.63 -6.34 0.92
N SER A 461 -6.89 -5.64 -0.19
CA SER A 461 -7.85 -4.52 -0.26
C SER A 461 -9.28 -4.95 0.11
N TRP A 462 -9.71 -6.15 -0.33
CA TRP A 462 -11.01 -6.71 0.01
C TRP A 462 -11.15 -7.05 1.50
N LEU A 463 -10.15 -7.73 2.09
CA LEU A 463 -10.12 -8.02 3.53
C LEU A 463 -10.14 -6.74 4.38
N LEU A 464 -9.32 -5.74 4.05
CA LEU A 464 -9.31 -4.45 4.72
C LEU A 464 -10.63 -3.69 4.58
N ASN A 465 -11.32 -3.79 3.42
CA ASN A 465 -12.66 -3.22 3.24
C ASN A 465 -13.72 -3.90 4.11
N ARG A 466 -13.60 -5.21 4.40
CA ARG A 466 -14.51 -5.92 5.31
C ARG A 466 -14.26 -5.55 6.78
N ARG A 467 -12.99 -5.44 7.19
CA ARG A 467 -12.58 -5.11 8.56
C ARG A 467 -12.79 -3.64 8.94
N PHE A 468 -12.48 -2.70 8.05
CA PHE A 468 -12.45 -1.25 8.33
C PHE A 468 -13.41 -0.41 7.46
N GLY A 469 -14.16 -1.04 6.56
CA GLY A 469 -15.10 -0.36 5.67
C GLY A 469 -14.51 0.02 4.32
N THR A 470 -15.40 0.20 3.33
CA THR A 470 -15.07 0.43 1.93
C THR A 470 -14.36 1.76 1.69
N ARG A 471 -13.12 1.70 1.15
CA ARG A 471 -12.43 2.85 0.55
C ARG A 471 -11.25 2.44 -0.35
N LYS A 472 -10.79 3.39 -1.18
CA LYS A 472 -9.57 3.27 -1.99
C LYS A 472 -8.31 3.36 -1.11
N ARG A 473 -7.46 2.34 -1.17
CA ARG A 473 -6.19 2.23 -0.42
C ARG A 473 -5.01 2.04 -1.40
N LYS A 474 -3.99 2.89 -1.29
CA LYS A 474 -2.86 2.97 -2.25
C LYS A 474 -1.83 1.84 -2.09
N GLY A 475 -1.17 1.45 -3.17
CA GLY A 475 -0.03 0.51 -3.11
C GLY A 475 1.22 1.18 -2.52
N GLN A 476 2.13 0.39 -1.95
CA GLN A 476 3.41 0.85 -1.37
C GLN A 476 4.38 1.24 -2.48
N SER A 477 5.19 2.29 -2.26
CA SER A 477 6.34 2.62 -3.11
C SER A 477 7.36 1.48 -3.12
N HIS A 478 8.06 1.23 -4.24
CA HIS A 478 9.11 0.20 -4.32
C HIS A 478 10.42 0.72 -3.71
N PHE A 479 10.52 0.67 -2.38
CA PHE A 479 11.73 0.92 -1.60
C PHE A 479 11.57 0.35 -0.17
N GLY A 480 12.64 0.37 0.63
CA GLY A 480 12.68 -0.22 1.97
C GLY A 480 11.50 0.13 2.89
N HIS A 481 10.83 -0.90 3.40
CA HIS A 481 9.58 -0.76 4.12
C HIS A 481 9.80 -0.60 5.63
N SER A 482 9.48 0.59 6.16
CA SER A 482 9.49 0.87 7.60
C SER A 482 8.38 0.12 8.30
N LEU A 483 8.74 -0.79 9.21
CA LEU A 483 7.84 -1.74 9.86
C LEU A 483 8.13 -1.85 11.35
N SER A 484 7.10 -2.23 12.09
CA SER A 484 7.13 -2.57 13.51
C SER A 484 6.79 -4.04 13.65
N ARG A 485 7.60 -4.83 14.36
CA ARG A 485 7.35 -6.26 14.58
C ARG A 485 6.02 -6.49 15.28
N SER A 486 5.75 -5.76 16.36
CA SER A 486 4.52 -5.92 17.13
C SER A 486 3.27 -5.42 16.39
N ILE A 487 3.36 -4.39 15.54
CA ILE A 487 2.21 -3.92 14.74
C ILE A 487 2.01 -4.81 13.51
N MET A 488 3.07 -5.30 12.88
CA MET A 488 2.99 -6.25 11.76
C MET A 488 2.38 -7.56 12.21
N ARG A 489 2.81 -8.11 13.35
CA ARG A 489 2.17 -9.26 14.01
C ARG A 489 0.67 -9.00 14.22
N GLU A 490 0.31 -7.88 14.87
CA GLU A 490 -1.10 -7.51 15.12
C GLU A 490 -1.91 -7.37 13.82
N ALA A 491 -1.30 -6.87 12.74
CA ALA A 491 -1.93 -6.68 11.44
C ALA A 491 -2.14 -7.98 10.66
N ILE A 492 -1.24 -8.95 10.79
CA ILE A 492 -1.29 -10.26 10.12
C ILE A 492 -2.17 -11.25 10.90
N GLU A 493 -1.95 -11.41 12.21
CA GLU A 493 -2.78 -12.27 13.09
C GLU A 493 -4.25 -11.81 13.16
N ALA A 494 -4.55 -10.54 12.84
CA ALA A 494 -5.91 -10.05 12.72
C ALA A 494 -6.72 -10.66 11.56
N PHE A 495 -6.09 -11.41 10.65
CA PHE A 495 -6.72 -12.14 9.55
C PHE A 495 -6.35 -13.64 9.61
N PRO A 496 -6.85 -14.41 10.60
CA PRO A 496 -6.23 -15.69 10.97
C PRO A 496 -6.43 -16.83 9.95
N ARG A 497 -7.52 -16.85 9.16
CA ARG A 497 -7.56 -17.75 7.98
C ARG A 497 -6.54 -17.32 6.91
N PRO A 498 -6.59 -16.06 6.40
CA PRO A 498 -5.61 -15.58 5.43
C PRO A 498 -4.14 -15.70 5.88
N GLU A 499 -3.84 -15.62 7.18
CA GLU A 499 -2.48 -15.77 7.73
C GLU A 499 -1.92 -17.17 7.44
N ILE A 500 -2.61 -18.22 7.91
CA ILE A 500 -2.19 -19.61 7.69
C ILE A 500 -2.18 -19.95 6.19
N GLN A 501 -3.22 -19.56 5.44
CA GLN A 501 -3.27 -19.72 3.98
C GLN A 501 -2.09 -19.03 3.28
N SER A 502 -1.59 -17.91 3.82
CA SER A 502 -0.43 -17.19 3.25
C SER A 502 0.89 -17.83 3.64
N ALA A 503 0.99 -18.37 4.85
CA ALA A 503 2.17 -19.08 5.37
C ALA A 503 2.41 -20.44 4.69
N CYS A 504 1.37 -21.03 4.07
CA CYS A 504 1.46 -22.37 3.49
C CYS A 504 1.69 -22.43 1.97
N LYS A 505 1.85 -21.30 1.28
CA LYS A 505 2.21 -21.31 -0.16
C LYS A 505 3.72 -21.40 -0.37
N ARG A 506 4.15 -22.34 -1.23
CA ARG A 506 5.58 -22.63 -1.50
C ARG A 506 6.10 -21.85 -2.68
N PHE A 507 5.32 -21.71 -3.74
CA PHE A 507 5.64 -20.98 -4.96
C PHE A 507 4.69 -19.81 -5.20
N ARG A 508 5.19 -18.78 -5.89
CA ARG A 508 4.42 -17.56 -6.16
C ARG A 508 3.44 -17.79 -7.30
N GLY A 509 2.15 -17.67 -7.01
CA GLY A 509 1.05 -17.89 -7.97
C GLY A 509 0.30 -19.21 -7.81
N GLU A 510 0.60 -19.99 -6.77
CA GLU A 510 -0.21 -21.14 -6.35
C GLU A 510 -1.70 -20.77 -6.18
N PRO A 511 -2.63 -21.72 -6.37
CA PRO A 511 -4.06 -21.46 -6.30
C PRO A 511 -4.51 -20.78 -5.00
N GLY A 512 -5.44 -19.82 -5.15
CA GLY A 512 -5.95 -18.99 -4.06
C GLY A 512 -5.33 -17.59 -4.06
N PHE A 513 -5.22 -17.00 -2.87
CA PHE A 513 -4.65 -15.67 -2.65
C PHE A 513 -3.88 -15.63 -1.33
N GLN A 514 -2.86 -14.77 -1.26
CA GLN A 514 -2.11 -14.47 -0.04
C GLN A 514 -2.33 -13.01 0.41
N LEU A 515 -2.14 -12.76 1.70
CA LEU A 515 -1.94 -11.43 2.26
C LEU A 515 -0.66 -10.82 1.67
N TYR A 516 -0.75 -9.60 1.15
CA TYR A 516 0.43 -8.80 0.80
C TYR A 516 0.87 -8.02 2.04
N SER A 517 1.93 -8.50 2.70
CA SER A 517 2.24 -8.21 4.10
C SER A 517 2.46 -6.73 4.41
N TRP A 518 3.17 -6.02 3.52
CA TRP A 518 3.43 -4.58 3.65
C TRP A 518 2.15 -3.74 3.48
N TYR A 519 1.24 -4.16 2.60
CA TYR A 519 -0.05 -3.50 2.35
C TYR A 519 -1.04 -3.75 3.48
N ALA A 520 -1.10 -4.97 4.00
CA ALA A 520 -1.83 -5.29 5.21
C ALA A 520 -1.37 -4.36 6.35
N THR A 521 -0.07 -4.35 6.64
CA THR A 521 0.51 -3.62 7.78
C THR A 521 0.35 -2.10 7.67
N TYR A 522 0.73 -1.49 6.54
CA TYR A 522 0.65 -0.03 6.35
C TYR A 522 -0.78 0.50 6.47
N HIS A 523 -1.77 -0.23 5.94
CA HIS A 523 -3.16 0.19 6.01
C HIS A 523 -3.84 -0.18 7.33
N TYR A 524 -3.45 -1.29 7.96
CA TYR A 524 -3.88 -1.62 9.32
C TYR A 524 -3.44 -0.55 10.31
N LEU A 525 -2.18 -0.10 10.25
CA LEU A 525 -1.63 1.01 11.05
C LEU A 525 -2.48 2.28 10.91
N ILE A 526 -2.76 2.73 9.68
CA ILE A 526 -3.57 3.93 9.39
C ILE A 526 -5.02 3.77 9.91
N GLU A 527 -5.64 2.60 9.71
CA GLU A 527 -7.03 2.36 10.10
C GLU A 527 -7.19 2.16 11.61
N ARG A 528 -6.21 1.58 12.31
CA ARG A 528 -6.22 1.46 13.78
C ARG A 528 -6.05 2.82 14.45
N HIS A 529 -5.21 3.70 13.91
CA HIS A 529 -5.13 5.11 14.34
C HIS A 529 -6.45 5.86 14.16
N ARG A 530 -7.18 5.59 13.06
CA ARG A 530 -8.53 6.13 12.85
C ARG A 530 -9.55 5.54 13.82
N GLU A 531 -9.48 4.23 14.04
CA GLU A 531 -10.39 3.46 14.88
C GLU A 531 -10.30 3.87 16.35
N VAL A 532 -9.08 4.03 16.91
CA VAL A 532 -8.90 4.49 18.30
C VAL A 532 -9.47 5.89 18.51
N LEU A 533 -9.32 6.81 17.56
CA LEU A 533 -9.82 8.18 17.69
C LEU A 533 -11.35 8.26 17.64
N LEU A 534 -11.99 7.47 16.78
CA LEU A 534 -13.45 7.33 16.75
C LEU A 534 -13.99 6.64 18.01
N TRP A 535 -13.29 5.58 18.46
CA TRP A 535 -13.64 4.82 19.65
C TRP A 535 -13.54 5.67 20.92
N SER A 536 -12.41 6.37 21.10
CA SER A 536 -12.18 7.31 22.19
C SER A 536 -13.28 8.36 22.27
N TYR A 537 -13.59 9.03 21.16
CA TYR A 537 -14.60 10.09 21.17
C TYR A 537 -16.00 9.57 21.48
N ILE A 538 -16.45 8.50 20.82
CA ILE A 538 -17.83 8.00 20.95
C ILE A 538 -18.04 7.15 22.22
N MET A 539 -17.10 6.26 22.56
CA MET A 539 -17.29 5.23 23.59
C MET A 539 -16.77 5.63 24.98
N LEU A 540 -15.84 6.59 25.08
CA LEU A 540 -15.17 6.95 26.35
C LEU A 540 -15.33 8.42 26.72
N ARG A 541 -15.27 9.34 25.75
CA ARG A 541 -15.47 10.78 25.97
C ARG A 541 -16.95 11.17 26.01
N SER A 542 -17.78 10.59 25.14
CA SER A 542 -19.19 10.99 24.98
C SER A 542 -20.20 10.17 25.79
N ASP A 543 -19.89 8.92 26.14
CA ASP A 543 -20.72 8.03 26.97
C ASP A 543 -20.22 8.15 28.43
N VAL A 544 -20.57 9.27 29.08
CA VAL A 544 -19.92 9.76 30.30
C VAL A 544 -20.30 8.94 31.53
N ASP A 545 -21.54 8.43 31.58
CA ASP A 545 -21.99 7.50 32.62
C ASP A 545 -21.70 6.02 32.29
N ARG A 546 -21.18 5.75 31.08
CA ARG A 546 -20.87 4.42 30.52
C ARG A 546 -22.07 3.47 30.46
N ASN A 547 -23.30 3.99 30.32
CA ASN A 547 -24.49 3.15 30.22
C ASN A 547 -24.65 2.47 28.84
N GLY A 548 -23.87 2.87 27.83
CA GLY A 548 -23.86 2.27 26.48
C GLY A 548 -24.84 2.91 25.49
N VAL A 549 -25.49 4.01 25.87
CA VAL A 549 -26.50 4.73 25.09
C VAL A 549 -26.38 6.24 25.36
N LEU A 550 -26.13 7.00 24.30
CA LEU A 550 -25.97 8.44 24.35
C LEU A 550 -27.29 9.13 24.74
N SER A 551 -27.36 9.64 25.96
CA SER A 551 -28.50 10.41 26.47
C SER A 551 -28.68 11.72 25.69
N TRP A 552 -29.81 12.41 25.89
CA TRP A 552 -30.00 13.72 25.27
C TRP A 552 -28.92 14.73 25.67
N SER A 553 -28.47 14.72 26.93
CA SER A 553 -27.40 15.61 27.41
C SER A 553 -26.08 15.34 26.70
N GLU A 554 -25.72 14.07 26.48
CA GLU A 554 -24.49 13.68 25.79
C GLU A 554 -24.55 13.96 24.28
N ARG A 555 -25.71 13.73 23.66
CA ARG A 555 -25.97 14.17 22.27
C ARG A 555 -25.85 15.68 22.14
N GLN A 556 -26.36 16.46 23.10
CA GLN A 556 -26.19 17.92 23.11
C GLN A 556 -24.71 18.34 23.23
N THR A 557 -23.89 17.63 24.00
CA THR A 557 -22.43 17.86 24.05
C THR A 557 -21.79 17.62 22.68
N ILE A 558 -22.08 16.49 22.01
CA ILE A 558 -21.55 16.19 20.66
C ILE A 558 -21.97 17.27 19.64
N LEU A 559 -23.21 17.74 19.70
CA LEU A 559 -23.70 18.85 18.86
C LEU A 559 -22.97 20.17 19.17
N GLY A 560 -22.61 20.42 20.44
CA GLY A 560 -21.79 21.54 20.89
C GLY A 560 -20.36 21.49 20.34
N ASP A 561 -19.65 20.38 20.52
CA ASP A 561 -18.30 20.14 19.99
C ASP A 561 -18.25 20.31 18.46
N LEU A 562 -19.25 19.77 17.74
CA LEU A 562 -19.41 19.95 16.29
C LEU A 562 -19.66 21.41 15.91
N ALA A 563 -20.47 22.15 16.67
CA ALA A 563 -20.75 23.57 16.42
C ALA A 563 -19.53 24.46 16.74
N ALA A 564 -18.71 24.11 17.73
CA ALA A 564 -17.45 24.78 18.03
C ALA A 564 -16.44 24.58 16.89
N GLY A 565 -16.26 23.34 16.43
CA GLY A 565 -15.41 23.03 15.27
C GLY A 565 -15.87 23.74 13.99
N ALA A 566 -17.18 23.80 13.73
CA ALA A 566 -17.75 24.45 12.54
C ALA A 566 -17.51 25.98 12.49
N GLN A 567 -17.36 26.65 13.64
CA GLN A 567 -17.02 28.08 13.68
C GLN A 567 -15.59 28.34 13.20
N ASN A 568 -14.65 27.48 13.60
CA ASN A 568 -13.24 27.59 13.23
C ASN A 568 -12.95 27.05 11.83
N ALA A 569 -13.68 26.04 11.35
CA ALA A 569 -13.51 25.45 10.02
C ALA A 569 -13.61 26.45 8.85
N ARG A 570 -14.23 27.62 9.06
CA ARG A 570 -14.28 28.73 8.09
C ARG A 570 -12.95 29.48 7.93
N ARG A 571 -11.95 29.23 8.79
CA ARG A 571 -10.65 29.89 8.82
C ARG A 571 -9.59 28.96 8.22
N VAL A 572 -9.14 29.28 7.00
CA VAL A 572 -8.19 28.47 6.19
C VAL A 572 -6.93 28.04 6.97
N SER A 573 -6.49 28.85 7.94
CA SER A 573 -5.25 28.67 8.71
C SER A 573 -5.44 28.45 10.22
N PHE A 574 -6.65 28.12 10.71
CA PHE A 574 -6.86 27.92 12.16
C PHE A 574 -6.08 26.72 12.73
N ARG A 575 -6.06 25.60 12.01
CA ARG A 575 -5.22 24.45 12.37
C ARG A 575 -3.84 24.58 11.75
N ARG A 576 -2.81 24.46 12.59
CA ARG A 576 -1.41 24.34 12.18
C ARG A 576 -1.22 22.99 11.51
N LYS A 577 -0.66 23.00 10.31
CA LYS A 577 -0.27 21.80 9.54
C LYS A 577 1.06 21.29 10.08
N ILE A 578 1.04 20.21 10.86
CA ILE A 578 2.21 19.70 11.58
C ILE A 578 3.21 19.07 10.59
N PHE A 579 2.74 18.46 9.50
CA PHE A 579 3.61 17.91 8.45
C PHE A 579 4.66 18.89 7.88
N TYR A 580 4.35 20.19 7.77
CA TYR A 580 5.35 21.22 7.35
C TYR A 580 6.44 21.51 8.40
N HIS A 581 6.37 20.91 9.58
CA HIS A 581 7.26 21.19 10.71
C HIS A 581 7.97 19.95 11.25
N VAL A 582 7.79 18.78 10.65
CA VAL A 582 8.38 17.50 11.10
C VAL A 582 9.90 17.61 11.35
N PRO A 583 10.74 18.11 10.41
CA PRO A 583 12.18 18.28 10.65
C PRO A 583 12.51 19.13 11.88
N PHE A 584 11.96 20.35 11.94
CA PHE A 584 12.17 21.29 13.05
C PHE A 584 11.71 20.75 14.40
N MET A 585 10.61 19.98 14.44
CA MET A 585 10.08 19.40 15.67
C MET A 585 10.90 18.21 16.16
N LEU A 586 11.55 17.46 15.26
CA LEU A 586 12.54 16.43 15.59
C LEU A 586 13.83 17.06 16.13
N GLU A 587 14.38 18.05 15.44
CA GLU A 587 15.60 18.79 15.85
C GLU A 587 15.44 19.42 17.25
N LYS A 588 14.28 20.05 17.51
CA LYS A 588 13.95 20.59 18.84
C LYS A 588 13.87 19.49 19.90
N ALA A 589 13.38 18.30 19.57
CA ALA A 589 13.37 17.17 20.51
C ALA A 589 14.75 16.50 20.68
N GLY A 590 15.77 16.94 19.93
CA GLY A 590 17.13 16.37 19.97
C GLY A 590 17.39 15.25 18.97
N LEU A 591 16.40 14.89 18.16
CA LEU A 591 16.47 13.86 17.12
C LEU A 591 17.02 14.47 15.82
N ARG A 592 17.61 13.64 14.96
CA ARG A 592 18.12 14.11 13.66
C ARG A 592 16.96 14.26 12.65
N ALA A 593 16.97 15.33 11.87
CA ALA A 593 15.97 15.57 10.82
C ALA A 593 16.07 14.53 9.67
N PRO A 594 14.97 14.24 8.93
CA PRO A 594 15.03 13.48 7.67
C PRO A 594 16.01 14.11 6.67
N GLN A 595 16.82 13.29 6.00
CA GLN A 595 17.83 13.68 5.02
C GLN A 595 17.42 13.40 3.56
N VAL A 596 16.44 12.52 3.36
CA VAL A 596 15.86 12.21 2.03
C VAL A 596 14.33 12.41 2.04
N ASN A 597 13.64 11.88 3.06
CA ASN A 597 12.19 11.90 3.22
C ASN A 597 11.68 13.24 3.79
N THR A 598 12.25 14.34 3.29
CA THR A 598 12.03 15.72 3.73
C THR A 598 10.63 16.26 3.41
N ASN A 599 10.01 15.80 2.32
CA ASN A 599 8.67 16.19 1.90
C ASN A 599 7.59 15.35 2.61
N SER A 600 7.29 15.71 3.86
CA SER A 600 6.16 15.14 4.63
C SER A 600 4.82 15.64 4.11
N LEU A 601 3.96 14.71 3.65
CA LEU A 601 2.64 14.99 3.08
C LEU A 601 1.50 14.99 4.11
N TRP A 602 1.67 14.28 5.24
CA TRP A 602 0.68 14.20 6.33
C TRP A 602 1.27 13.55 7.59
N THR A 603 0.85 13.97 8.79
CA THR A 603 1.14 13.22 10.04
C THR A 603 -0.13 12.66 10.68
N SER A 604 -0.02 11.52 11.36
CA SER A 604 -1.07 11.00 12.25
C SER A 604 -1.56 12.04 13.29
N LEU A 605 -0.68 12.93 13.74
CA LEU A 605 -0.96 14.00 14.69
C LEU A 605 -1.77 15.18 14.10
N ASP A 606 -1.74 15.38 12.78
CA ASP A 606 -2.73 16.20 12.07
C ASP A 606 -4.11 15.51 12.06
N GLY A 607 -4.13 14.17 12.05
CA GLY A 607 -5.29 13.30 12.14
C GLY A 607 -5.14 12.04 11.26
N PRO A 608 -6.15 11.17 11.16
CA PRO A 608 -6.14 10.03 10.24
C PRO A 608 -5.99 10.47 8.78
N LEU A 609 -5.22 9.74 7.96
CA LEU A 609 -4.88 10.14 6.59
C LEU A 609 -6.12 10.43 5.72
N ALA A 610 -7.20 9.66 5.93
CA ALA A 610 -8.47 9.82 5.24
C ALA A 610 -9.10 11.22 5.41
N ILE A 611 -8.83 11.95 6.50
CA ILE A 611 -9.44 13.26 6.73
C ILE A 611 -8.80 14.37 5.88
N ARG A 612 -7.60 14.16 5.32
CA ARG A 612 -6.87 15.19 4.57
C ARG A 612 -7.73 15.74 3.42
N ASP A 613 -8.11 14.83 2.53
CA ASP A 613 -8.79 15.14 1.27
C ASP A 613 -10.33 14.99 1.36
N ALA A 614 -10.88 14.55 2.50
CA ALA A 614 -12.31 14.34 2.68
C ALA A 614 -13.12 15.65 2.55
N ASP A 615 -14.06 15.71 1.59
CA ASP A 615 -15.14 16.69 1.63
C ASP A 615 -16.17 16.29 2.70
N CYS A 616 -16.65 17.30 3.43
CA CYS A 616 -17.56 17.18 4.54
C CYS A 616 -18.70 18.20 4.47
N ALA A 617 -18.97 18.76 3.28
CA ALA A 617 -20.17 19.57 3.02
C ALA A 617 -21.46 18.78 3.31
N GLU A 618 -21.54 17.52 2.83
CA GLU A 618 -22.68 16.62 3.01
C GLU A 618 -22.77 15.92 4.38
N PHE A 619 -22.02 16.34 5.41
CA PHE A 619 -22.10 15.68 6.71
C PHE A 619 -23.44 15.98 7.41
N ASP A 620 -24.37 15.04 7.31
CA ASP A 620 -25.67 15.05 7.96
C ASP A 620 -25.66 14.26 9.28
N LEU A 621 -26.40 14.75 10.29
CA LEU A 621 -26.42 14.15 11.63
C LEU A 621 -27.22 12.84 11.69
N ASP A 622 -28.30 12.74 10.94
CA ASP A 622 -29.20 11.59 10.96
C ASP A 622 -28.69 10.45 10.07
N GLU A 623 -28.02 10.77 8.95
CA GLU A 623 -27.24 9.80 8.17
C GLU A 623 -26.01 9.34 8.96
N CYS A 624 -25.20 10.24 9.51
CA CYS A 624 -23.87 9.85 10.03
C CYS A 624 -23.88 9.29 11.46
N LEU A 625 -24.74 9.78 12.35
CA LEU A 625 -24.77 9.36 13.75
C LEU A 625 -25.93 8.38 13.98
N ALA A 626 -27.17 8.87 13.96
CA ALA A 626 -28.37 8.04 14.04
C ALA A 626 -29.64 8.86 13.67
N PRO A 627 -30.71 8.26 13.11
CA PRO A 627 -31.95 8.96 12.86
C PRO A 627 -32.54 9.63 14.11
N GLY A 628 -32.75 10.94 14.05
CA GLY A 628 -33.21 11.76 15.17
C GLY A 628 -32.10 12.22 16.12
N PHE A 629 -30.82 12.18 15.74
CA PHE A 629 -29.71 12.52 16.64
C PHE A 629 -29.77 13.97 17.13
N GLY A 630 -30.19 14.89 16.26
CA GLY A 630 -30.41 16.30 16.59
C GLY A 630 -31.72 16.59 17.34
N ILE A 631 -32.58 15.58 17.53
CA ILE A 631 -33.95 15.76 18.02
C ILE A 631 -34.04 15.48 19.53
N GLY A 632 -34.60 16.43 20.26
CA GLY A 632 -34.81 16.37 21.71
C GLY A 632 -36.17 15.77 22.10
N PRO A 633 -36.31 15.23 23.33
CA PRO A 633 -37.50 14.49 23.76
C PRO A 633 -38.80 15.30 23.69
N ASP A 634 -38.73 16.61 23.90
CA ASP A 634 -39.90 17.49 24.00
C ASP A 634 -40.50 17.91 22.64
N THR A 635 -39.93 17.43 21.52
CA THR A 635 -40.34 17.85 20.16
C THR A 635 -41.28 16.86 19.44
N SER A 636 -41.72 15.80 20.13
CA SER A 636 -42.69 14.84 19.60
C SER A 636 -43.71 14.42 20.67
N GLU A 637 -44.98 14.81 20.50
CA GLU A 637 -46.12 14.31 21.29
C GLU A 637 -46.48 12.84 20.92
N SER A 638 -45.53 11.91 20.97
CA SER A 638 -45.77 10.46 21.02
C SER A 638 -44.48 9.64 21.12
N ILE A 639 -44.13 9.22 22.33
CA ILE A 639 -44.05 7.81 22.75
C ILE A 639 -43.71 7.79 24.25
N GLY A 640 -44.45 6.98 25.02
CA GLY A 640 -44.25 6.86 26.47
C GLY A 640 -43.14 5.88 26.84
N SER A 641 -42.66 6.01 28.09
CA SER A 641 -41.63 5.19 28.76
C SER A 641 -40.17 5.43 28.33
N SER A 642 -39.26 5.17 29.26
CA SER A 642 -37.81 5.32 29.16
C SER A 642 -37.13 4.18 28.37
N SER A 643 -37.66 3.86 27.20
CA SER A 643 -37.05 2.87 26.31
C SER A 643 -35.77 3.45 25.69
N ARG A 644 -34.62 2.84 26.01
CA ARG A 644 -33.33 3.11 25.34
C ARG A 644 -33.51 2.89 23.83
N ASN A 645 -33.52 3.97 23.03
CA ASN A 645 -33.54 3.86 21.58
C ASN A 645 -32.25 3.15 21.11
N PRO A 646 -32.31 1.95 20.51
CA PRO A 646 -31.11 1.22 20.10
C PRO A 646 -30.25 1.99 19.08
N ALA A 647 -30.87 2.90 18.30
CA ALA A 647 -30.15 3.75 17.35
C ALA A 647 -29.17 4.72 18.03
N PHE A 648 -29.40 5.11 19.29
CA PHE A 648 -28.49 5.96 20.07
C PHE A 648 -27.49 5.15 20.92
N SER A 649 -27.38 3.84 20.73
CA SER A 649 -26.32 3.07 21.39
C SER A 649 -24.94 3.49 20.86
N SER A 650 -24.04 3.83 21.77
CA SER A 650 -22.69 4.31 21.46
C SER A 650 -21.93 3.33 20.56
N ALA A 651 -22.11 2.02 20.79
CA ALA A 651 -21.53 0.96 19.97
C ALA A 651 -22.09 0.91 18.53
N ALA A 652 -23.39 1.22 18.35
CA ALA A 652 -24.03 1.26 17.03
C ALA A 652 -23.57 2.50 16.24
N VAL A 653 -23.50 3.66 16.90
CA VAL A 653 -22.94 4.90 16.35
C VAL A 653 -21.46 4.70 15.98
N PHE A 654 -20.68 4.03 16.84
CA PHE A 654 -19.28 3.71 16.58
C PHE A 654 -19.08 2.79 15.37
N ASP A 655 -19.75 1.64 15.27
CA ASP A 655 -19.62 0.74 14.10
C ASP A 655 -20.07 1.43 12.80
N ARG A 656 -21.08 2.30 12.88
CA ARG A 656 -21.54 3.12 11.76
C ARG A 656 -20.46 4.06 11.23
N LEU A 657 -19.81 4.81 12.12
CA LEU A 657 -18.73 5.75 11.79
C LEU A 657 -17.42 5.05 11.40
N ALA A 658 -17.08 3.98 12.10
CA ALA A 658 -15.85 3.24 11.91
C ALA A 658 -15.86 2.46 10.59
N ARG A 659 -16.93 1.73 10.31
CA ARG A 659 -16.93 0.68 9.27
C ARG A 659 -18.09 0.75 8.27
N GLN A 660 -19.33 1.04 8.70
CA GLN A 660 -20.48 1.03 7.77
C GLN A 660 -20.44 2.19 6.77
N ILE A 661 -20.13 3.41 7.25
CA ILE A 661 -20.10 4.65 6.46
C ILE A 661 -18.80 5.41 6.82
N PRO A 662 -17.62 4.98 6.33
CA PRO A 662 -16.35 5.54 6.79
C PRO A 662 -16.22 7.07 6.59
N ARG A 663 -16.84 7.62 5.54
CA ARG A 663 -16.92 9.08 5.26
C ARG A 663 -17.47 9.88 6.45
N CYS A 664 -18.44 9.31 7.16
CA CYS A 664 -19.03 9.95 8.33
C CYS A 664 -18.05 9.99 9.51
N GLY A 665 -17.29 8.91 9.75
CA GLY A 665 -16.22 8.91 10.75
C GLY A 665 -15.10 9.89 10.39
N ASP A 666 -14.69 9.95 9.11
CA ASP A 666 -13.67 10.88 8.63
C ASP A 666 -14.09 12.33 8.87
N CYS A 667 -15.33 12.67 8.53
CA CYS A 667 -15.87 14.01 8.68
C CYS A 667 -16.21 14.41 10.13
N LEU A 668 -16.62 13.45 10.97
CA LEU A 668 -16.74 13.67 12.41
C LEU A 668 -15.38 14.08 12.99
N VAL A 669 -14.33 13.28 12.75
CA VAL A 669 -12.95 13.57 13.19
C VAL A 669 -12.45 14.91 12.62
N LYS A 670 -12.66 15.17 11.31
CA LYS A 670 -12.26 16.43 10.67
C LYS A 670 -12.93 17.66 11.27
N ARG A 671 -14.19 17.55 11.70
CA ARG A 671 -14.96 18.64 12.35
C ARG A 671 -14.56 18.83 13.81
N LEU A 672 -14.50 17.76 14.60
CA LEU A 672 -14.16 17.81 16.02
C LEU A 672 -12.75 18.36 16.29
N LEU A 673 -11.78 18.02 15.43
CA LEU A 673 -10.41 18.52 15.58
C LEU A 673 -10.30 20.03 15.35
N GLN A 674 -11.24 20.68 14.65
CA GLN A 674 -11.27 22.15 14.48
C GLN A 674 -11.62 22.90 15.79
N GLN A 675 -11.75 22.20 16.92
CA GLN A 675 -11.80 22.84 18.24
C GLN A 675 -10.41 23.29 18.75
N THR A 676 -9.32 22.70 18.26
CA THR A 676 -7.93 23.06 18.64
C THR A 676 -7.11 23.51 17.44
N SER A 677 -6.08 24.33 17.64
CA SER A 677 -5.12 24.70 16.59
C SER A 677 -4.11 23.59 16.26
N SER A 678 -3.82 22.68 17.20
CA SER A 678 -2.93 21.53 17.01
C SER A 678 -3.22 20.39 17.99
N GLY A 679 -2.71 19.19 17.68
CA GLY A 679 -2.94 17.98 18.47
C GLY A 679 -4.33 17.36 18.30
N LEU A 680 -4.57 16.29 19.05
CA LEU A 680 -5.75 15.42 18.99
C LEU A 680 -6.65 15.54 20.23
N GLY A 681 -6.36 16.49 21.14
CA GLY A 681 -7.04 16.68 22.43
C GLY A 681 -8.59 16.67 22.41
N PRO A 682 -9.29 17.22 21.40
CA PRO A 682 -10.75 17.14 21.29
C PRO A 682 -11.33 15.72 21.11
N LEU A 683 -10.50 14.73 20.77
CA LEU A 683 -10.92 13.34 20.58
C LEU A 683 -10.60 12.45 21.78
N LEU A 684 -9.70 12.89 22.67
CA LEU A 684 -9.27 12.14 23.85
C LEU A 684 -10.34 12.16 24.96
N PRO A 685 -10.33 11.17 25.88
CA PRO A 685 -11.17 11.20 27.07
C PRO A 685 -10.77 12.36 28.00
N HIS A 686 -11.69 12.72 28.90
CA HIS A 686 -11.44 13.68 29.98
C HIS A 686 -10.38 13.13 30.98
N ALA A 687 -9.95 13.94 31.94
CA ALA A 687 -8.94 13.54 32.95
C ALA A 687 -9.38 13.82 34.40
N GLU A 688 -10.64 14.21 34.59
CA GLU A 688 -11.19 14.75 35.84
C GLU A 688 -11.34 13.65 36.91
N THR A 689 -12.01 12.56 36.55
CA THR A 689 -12.15 11.36 37.40
C THR A 689 -11.05 10.33 37.16
N GLU A 690 -10.85 9.44 38.12
CA GLU A 690 -9.85 8.37 38.03
C GLU A 690 -10.12 7.40 36.87
N SER A 691 -11.39 7.03 36.64
CA SER A 691 -11.71 6.12 35.55
C SER A 691 -11.53 6.77 34.17
N GLN A 692 -11.73 8.09 34.05
CA GLN A 692 -11.43 8.83 32.82
C GLN A 692 -9.91 8.97 32.58
N ARG A 693 -9.08 9.08 33.63
CA ARG A 693 -7.61 9.04 33.48
C ARG A 693 -7.13 7.69 32.94
N GLN A 694 -7.70 6.59 33.41
CA GLN A 694 -7.38 5.24 32.93
C GLN A 694 -7.79 5.04 31.47
N ASP A 695 -8.98 5.52 31.08
CA ASP A 695 -9.41 5.59 29.68
C ASP A 695 -8.43 6.40 28.82
N ARG A 696 -7.99 7.55 29.34
CA ARG A 696 -7.09 8.47 28.65
C ARG A 696 -5.69 7.88 28.46
N GLU A 697 -5.13 7.22 29.47
CA GLU A 697 -3.86 6.49 29.36
C GLU A 697 -3.95 5.39 28.28
N LEU A 698 -5.03 4.61 28.30
CA LEU A 698 -5.31 3.57 27.31
C LEU A 698 -5.40 4.13 25.87
N VAL A 699 -6.08 5.26 25.68
CA VAL A 699 -6.17 5.93 24.37
C VAL A 699 -4.83 6.53 23.95
N VAL A 700 -4.08 7.18 24.85
CA VAL A 700 -2.77 7.77 24.52
C VAL A 700 -1.78 6.68 24.12
N LYS A 701 -1.74 5.54 24.82
CA LYS A 701 -0.95 4.37 24.41
C LYS A 701 -1.33 3.88 23.01
N ALA A 702 -2.62 3.75 22.71
CA ALA A 702 -3.07 3.30 21.39
C ALA A 702 -2.77 4.31 20.28
N VAL A 703 -2.91 5.61 20.52
CA VAL A 703 -2.52 6.65 19.55
C VAL A 703 -0.99 6.66 19.34
N MET A 704 -0.20 6.49 20.40
CA MET A 704 1.27 6.40 20.32
C MET A 704 1.79 5.07 19.74
N ARG A 705 1.00 4.00 19.78
CA ARG A 705 1.27 2.75 19.07
C ARG A 705 1.04 2.93 17.57
N TYR A 706 -0.13 3.46 17.18
CA TYR A 706 -0.50 3.59 15.76
C TYR A 706 -0.09 4.91 15.09
N LYS A 707 0.92 5.61 15.61
CA LYS A 707 1.45 6.84 14.99
C LYS A 707 2.22 6.53 13.69
N TYR A 708 2.08 7.43 12.71
CA TYR A 708 2.81 7.38 11.43
C TYR A 708 2.97 8.78 10.82
N VAL A 709 3.89 8.89 9.85
CA VAL A 709 4.01 10.01 8.90
C VAL A 709 3.94 9.48 7.48
N VAL A 710 3.31 10.24 6.56
CA VAL A 710 3.25 9.92 5.14
C VAL A 710 4.14 10.90 4.38
N VAL A 711 5.02 10.39 3.52
CA VAL A 711 6.01 11.17 2.76
C VAL A 711 5.85 10.99 1.25
N ASP A 712 6.39 11.93 0.49
CA ASP A 712 6.38 11.91 -0.97
C ASP A 712 7.44 10.93 -1.53
N PRO A 713 7.10 10.04 -2.49
CA PRO A 713 8.07 9.14 -3.12
C PRO A 713 9.08 9.81 -4.06
N SER A 714 9.02 11.14 -4.27
CA SER A 714 9.82 11.84 -5.30
C SER A 714 11.35 11.69 -5.20
N ASP A 715 11.90 11.35 -4.02
CA ASP A 715 13.34 11.12 -3.82
C ASP A 715 13.71 9.62 -3.91
N THR A 716 12.91 8.82 -4.62
CA THR A 716 13.14 7.38 -4.84
C THR A 716 13.06 7.01 -6.31
N LEU A 717 13.89 6.07 -6.75
CA LEU A 717 13.97 5.62 -8.15
C LEU A 717 13.82 4.09 -8.23
N PHE A 718 12.84 3.63 -9.01
CA PHE A 718 12.66 2.24 -9.39
C PHE A 718 13.08 2.07 -10.86
N VAL A 719 13.96 1.11 -11.14
CA VAL A 719 14.31 0.69 -12.50
C VAL A 719 14.06 -0.81 -12.62
N MET A 720 13.34 -1.19 -13.67
CA MET A 720 13.22 -2.58 -14.10
C MET A 720 14.31 -2.83 -15.14
N VAL A 721 15.33 -3.60 -14.76
CA VAL A 721 16.51 -3.85 -15.59
C VAL A 721 16.11 -4.68 -16.81
N THR A 722 16.44 -4.23 -18.01
CA THR A 722 16.17 -4.97 -19.26
C THR A 722 17.44 -5.47 -19.94
N ASP A 723 18.48 -4.64 -19.99
CA ASP A 723 19.68 -4.85 -20.80
C ASP A 723 20.82 -3.90 -20.36
N ALA A 724 22.03 -4.11 -20.89
CA ALA A 724 23.23 -3.34 -20.53
C ALA A 724 23.19 -1.88 -21.01
N ASP A 725 22.60 -1.60 -22.19
CA ASP A 725 22.46 -0.24 -22.72
C ASP A 725 21.46 0.59 -21.88
N GLN A 726 20.42 -0.05 -21.32
CA GLN A 726 19.51 0.57 -20.36
C GLN A 726 20.23 0.93 -19.06
N ILE A 727 21.05 0.05 -18.49
CA ILE A 727 21.86 0.34 -17.30
C ILE A 727 22.81 1.52 -17.57
N ASP A 728 23.54 1.48 -18.68
CA ASP A 728 24.51 2.54 -19.00
C ASP A 728 23.81 3.90 -19.24
N SER A 729 22.72 3.91 -20.02
CA SER A 729 22.01 5.14 -20.35
C SER A 729 21.17 5.74 -19.21
N THR A 730 20.60 4.93 -18.31
CA THR A 730 19.69 5.39 -17.25
C THR A 730 20.32 5.50 -15.86
N LEU A 731 21.37 4.73 -15.58
CA LEU A 731 22.02 4.66 -14.26
C LEU A 731 23.48 5.12 -14.31
N TYR A 732 24.32 4.47 -15.13
CA TYR A 732 25.77 4.74 -15.13
C TYR A 732 26.12 6.13 -15.66
N ARG A 733 25.71 6.48 -16.90
CA ARG A 733 25.99 7.81 -17.46
C ARG A 733 25.38 8.93 -16.61
N PRO A 734 24.12 8.87 -16.13
CA PRO A 734 23.56 9.96 -15.33
C PRO A 734 24.26 10.14 -13.97
N PHE A 735 24.44 9.08 -13.18
CA PHE A 735 24.89 9.22 -11.79
C PHE A 735 26.41 9.07 -11.63
N VAL A 736 27.05 8.14 -12.35
CA VAL A 736 28.50 7.90 -12.25
C VAL A 736 29.29 8.88 -13.12
N HIS A 737 29.01 8.96 -14.43
CA HIS A 737 29.79 9.79 -15.36
C HIS A 737 29.42 11.28 -15.30
N ASN A 738 28.12 11.61 -15.30
CA ASN A 738 27.64 13.00 -15.35
C ASN A 738 27.40 13.60 -13.95
N HIS A 739 27.65 12.85 -12.88
CA HIS A 739 27.51 13.26 -11.49
C HIS A 739 26.15 13.93 -11.15
N LYS A 740 25.06 13.46 -11.76
CA LYS A 740 23.70 13.85 -11.35
C LYS A 740 23.49 13.46 -9.88
N GLN A 741 22.79 14.30 -9.12
CA GLN A 741 22.40 13.97 -7.75
C GLN A 741 21.63 12.63 -7.72
N LEU A 742 22.15 11.68 -6.93
CA LEU A 742 21.50 10.41 -6.66
C LEU A 742 20.13 10.62 -5.97
N PRO A 743 19.16 9.72 -6.19
CA PRO A 743 17.97 9.66 -5.35
C PRO A 743 18.37 9.33 -3.89
N GLY A 744 17.45 9.52 -2.96
CA GLY A 744 17.57 9.00 -1.61
C GLY A 744 17.68 7.48 -1.59
N GLN A 745 16.81 6.79 -2.33
CA GLN A 745 16.77 5.33 -2.42
C GLN A 745 16.60 4.86 -3.88
N LEU A 746 17.17 3.70 -4.19
CA LEU A 746 17.23 3.09 -5.53
C LEU A 746 16.78 1.62 -5.43
N CYS A 747 15.97 1.14 -6.37
CA CYS A 747 15.53 -0.26 -6.46
C CYS A 747 15.75 -0.74 -7.91
N LEU A 748 16.48 -1.83 -8.08
CA LEU A 748 17.04 -2.32 -9.35
C LEU A 748 16.52 -3.72 -9.68
N ASN A 749 15.22 -3.83 -9.93
CA ASN A 749 14.53 -5.10 -10.17
C ASN A 749 15.19 -5.86 -11.35
N ASP A 750 15.87 -6.96 -11.03
CA ASP A 750 16.81 -7.70 -11.88
C ASP A 750 16.18 -8.85 -12.68
N ASP A 751 14.84 -8.89 -12.74
CA ASP A 751 13.96 -9.91 -13.35
C ASP A 751 14.08 -9.93 -14.91
N VAL A 752 15.33 -9.90 -15.40
CA VAL A 752 15.79 -9.72 -16.78
C VAL A 752 15.36 -10.89 -17.65
N ALA A 753 14.53 -10.59 -18.65
CA ALA A 753 13.82 -11.59 -19.42
C ALA A 753 14.70 -12.52 -20.29
N THR A 754 15.89 -12.06 -20.72
CA THR A 754 16.72 -12.82 -21.67
C THR A 754 17.34 -14.09 -21.05
N THR A 755 17.68 -15.02 -21.94
CA THR A 755 18.36 -16.28 -21.68
C THR A 755 19.63 -16.46 -22.51
N ASP A 756 20.01 -15.47 -23.33
CA ASP A 756 21.27 -15.53 -24.09
C ASP A 756 22.47 -15.27 -23.17
N GLU A 757 23.46 -16.16 -23.19
CA GLU A 757 24.60 -16.04 -22.28
C GLU A 757 25.47 -14.80 -22.53
N HIS A 758 25.51 -14.24 -23.75
CA HIS A 758 26.27 -13.02 -24.03
C HIS A 758 25.55 -11.80 -23.47
N GLU A 759 24.25 -11.66 -23.74
CA GLU A 759 23.43 -10.57 -23.20
C GLU A 759 23.45 -10.57 -21.66
N LEU A 760 23.39 -11.76 -21.04
CA LEU A 760 23.52 -11.91 -19.58
C LEU A 760 24.91 -11.55 -19.04
N ARG A 761 25.99 -11.89 -19.74
CA ARG A 761 27.36 -11.46 -19.34
C ARG A 761 27.54 -9.95 -19.44
N ASP A 762 26.91 -9.32 -20.42
CA ASP A 762 26.98 -7.87 -20.63
C ASP A 762 26.18 -7.13 -19.55
N VAL A 763 24.97 -7.60 -19.21
CA VAL A 763 24.20 -7.09 -18.06
C VAL A 763 24.97 -7.27 -16.75
N GLN A 764 25.60 -8.44 -16.52
CA GLN A 764 26.38 -8.68 -15.30
C GLN A 764 27.59 -7.74 -15.18
N THR A 765 28.22 -7.40 -16.31
CA THR A 765 29.32 -6.44 -16.34
C THR A 765 28.80 -5.04 -16.01
N ALA A 766 27.73 -4.58 -16.67
CA ALA A 766 27.14 -3.27 -16.44
C ALA A 766 26.60 -3.07 -15.00
N MET A 767 25.92 -4.08 -14.43
CA MET A 767 25.46 -4.04 -13.04
C MET A 767 26.63 -3.92 -12.06
N ARG A 768 27.66 -4.77 -12.20
CA ARG A 768 28.82 -4.74 -11.31
C ARG A 768 29.64 -3.46 -11.44
N GLU A 769 29.81 -2.91 -12.65
CA GLU A 769 30.49 -1.63 -12.87
C GLU A 769 29.72 -0.46 -12.23
N LEU A 770 28.39 -0.42 -12.37
CA LEU A 770 27.54 0.55 -11.68
C LEU A 770 27.66 0.44 -10.17
N LEU A 771 27.45 -0.75 -9.61
CA LEU A 771 27.39 -0.96 -8.17
C LEU A 771 28.76 -0.70 -7.50
N GLN A 772 29.86 -1.14 -8.11
CA GLN A 772 31.21 -0.83 -7.63
C GLN A 772 31.59 0.65 -7.79
N ALA A 773 31.02 1.38 -8.76
CA ALA A 773 31.23 2.82 -8.89
C ALA A 773 30.45 3.64 -7.84
N LEU A 774 29.23 3.20 -7.47
CA LEU A 774 28.42 3.85 -6.43
C LEU A 774 28.93 3.56 -5.01
N PHE A 775 29.35 2.32 -4.75
CA PHE A 775 29.79 1.83 -3.45
C PHE A 775 31.14 1.11 -3.54
N PRO A 776 32.24 1.83 -3.83
CA PRO A 776 33.55 1.24 -4.07
C PRO A 776 34.25 0.69 -2.82
N GLU A 777 33.89 1.22 -1.65
CA GLU A 777 34.48 0.88 -0.35
C GLU A 777 33.94 -0.48 0.13
N LYS A 778 34.82 -1.38 0.59
CA LYS A 778 34.42 -2.65 1.19
C LYS A 778 33.66 -2.42 2.49
N SER A 779 32.62 -3.21 2.72
CA SER A 779 31.97 -3.33 4.03
C SER A 779 32.91 -3.99 5.04
N ARG A 780 32.80 -3.63 6.33
CA ARG A 780 33.47 -4.36 7.42
C ARG A 780 33.02 -5.83 7.56
N ALA A 781 31.89 -6.18 6.96
CA ALA A 781 31.33 -7.53 6.96
C ALA A 781 31.85 -8.41 5.81
N GLU A 782 32.58 -7.84 4.84
CA GLU A 782 33.18 -8.61 3.75
C GLU A 782 34.44 -9.36 4.21
N LEU A 783 34.65 -10.55 3.65
CA LEU A 783 35.89 -11.30 3.81
C LEU A 783 37.12 -10.46 3.38
N PRO A 784 38.26 -10.58 4.09
CA PRO A 784 39.53 -10.01 3.64
C PRO A 784 39.97 -10.62 2.30
N LEU A 785 40.88 -9.91 1.61
CA LEU A 785 41.51 -10.37 0.36
C LEU A 785 42.68 -11.33 0.63
#